data_AF-G3WF79-F1
#
_entry.id   AF-G3WF79-F1
#
_cell.length_a   1.000
_cell.length_b   1.000
_cell.length_c   1.000
_cell.angle_alpha   90.00
_cell.angle_beta   90.00
_cell.angle_gamma   90.00
#
_symmetry.space_group_name_H-M   'P 1'
#
loop_
_entity.id
_entity.type
_entity.pdbx_description
1 polymer ?
#
loop_
_entity_poly.entity_id
_entity_poly.type
_entity_poly.pdbx_seq_one_letter_code
_entity_poly.pdbx_strand_id
1 'polypeptide(L)'
;MGAQSSSHLGERRRQYLRGRTEAFLNDFMPHYRRQLAAAFLRQISRELMPQGEPGFQLLKSEKPPQAVMHEGILTHLQRNSPKWKESYWVLCGDSSLEWFGSKEEQKCGDEPQGSIALTGYKLVTSWKECLYHGSTGNHLIQDPDPIIEPPLGFPIYLCHPFRQPLCICTDTVESQDSWKSVLRDGIRRRGTVLQRRESPDTEAFLEAVKSYRQEKGIYGVDSLLLGTDAEVLTNLLMRDLLPKLRAQKPAMLRGVGSRRKWAWRKFLDEVYILVLKLVSSELQNFHQEKEELQKELEKKIRPDADQMLALSNQIAQKLQTMVCGPVESSLSREVEPQLAWVMEELLHPVHQGIGMIGTLLVHRMDSLIRNVQRSRVVAVLKEEVCSLGNLPWDLELMQPCYQKAELYWGSLQGLKERFGFHGTKNLVFSAQDLMQQLMENAVYTFQQLSAQHVFSATRRRHVLCMLEKVKGRVLKKFESDCRFAQKRFVQEWLVQIFLPFLLRRMEVNCKVELHKYEKDVFADYSHIITIENIYEDVVLSFLNQKVNRGIDTAAELRAFHPGKKEVTAETCAPAALSMWNLETIHSSLQWDLDTCQDLQNSHCEGSQEEIGRSSRETCSIQWPPELLDKDPDETERSNLLEGLTIAMDMDIFQTDLLEMDMKEKSNITEWSQPTEFLKSQCPGSEAGDVQTQLMVDGIYSNIAVKTLHGEIRKGKAVIMETLEGEIL
;
A
#
# COMPACT_ATOMS: atom_id res chain seq x y z
N MET A 1 -45.73 -7.23 18.92
CA MET A 1 -45.12 -7.78 17.68
C MET A 1 -44.89 -6.63 16.71
N GLY A 2 -43.80 -6.67 15.93
CA GLY A 2 -43.47 -5.64 14.94
C GLY A 2 -41.97 -5.35 14.90
N ALA A 3 -41.44 -5.01 13.72
CA ALA A 3 -40.04 -4.60 13.49
C ALA A 3 -38.94 -5.64 13.84
N GLN A 4 -39.06 -6.87 13.33
CA GLN A 4 -37.83 -7.58 12.93
C GLN A 4 -37.15 -6.78 11.81
N SER A 5 -35.82 -6.68 11.88
CA SER A 5 -34.98 -5.96 10.90
C SER A 5 -34.89 -6.74 9.59
N SER A 6 -35.90 -6.57 8.72
CA SER A 6 -35.91 -7.17 7.38
C SER A 6 -34.78 -6.59 6.52
N SER A 7 -33.72 -7.36 6.34
CA SER A 7 -32.61 -7.05 5.42
C SER A 7 -33.13 -6.75 4.02
N HIS A 8 -32.59 -5.72 3.36
CA HIS A 8 -32.98 -5.39 2.00
C HIS A 8 -32.51 -6.44 0.99
N LEU A 9 -31.50 -7.25 1.37
CA LEU A 9 -31.27 -8.58 0.81
C LEU A 9 -32.37 -9.59 1.23
N GLY A 10 -33.35 -9.79 0.35
CA GLY A 10 -34.30 -10.90 0.41
C GLY A 10 -33.68 -12.25 0.05
N GLU A 11 -34.27 -13.36 0.52
CA GLU A 11 -33.61 -14.68 0.59
C GLU A 11 -33.05 -15.19 -0.74
N ARG A 12 -33.81 -15.09 -1.84
CA ARG A 12 -33.35 -15.51 -3.17
C ARG A 12 -32.06 -14.80 -3.62
N ARG A 13 -31.80 -13.58 -3.14
CA ARG A 13 -30.55 -12.85 -3.38
C ARG A 13 -29.42 -13.32 -2.46
N ARG A 14 -29.72 -13.63 -1.18
CA ARG A 14 -28.74 -14.24 -0.27
C ARG A 14 -28.23 -15.57 -0.82
N GLN A 15 -29.12 -16.44 -1.28
CA GLN A 15 -28.74 -17.72 -1.88
C GLN A 15 -27.97 -17.56 -3.21
N TYR A 16 -28.33 -16.58 -4.05
CA TYR A 16 -27.55 -16.26 -5.25
C TYR A 16 -26.13 -15.78 -4.92
N LEU A 17 -25.98 -14.87 -3.94
CA LEU A 17 -24.69 -14.35 -3.51
C LEU A 17 -23.82 -15.43 -2.86
N ARG A 18 -24.44 -16.29 -2.04
CA ARG A 18 -23.82 -17.49 -1.47
C ARG A 18 -23.22 -18.37 -2.58
N GLY A 19 -24.04 -18.82 -3.54
CA GLY A 19 -23.56 -19.67 -4.63
C GLY A 19 -22.53 -18.99 -5.55
N ARG A 20 -22.51 -17.66 -5.63
CA ARG A 20 -21.45 -16.91 -6.32
C ARG A 20 -20.15 -16.82 -5.52
N THR A 21 -20.24 -16.76 -4.19
CA THR A 21 -19.09 -16.79 -3.29
C THR A 21 -18.47 -18.18 -3.25
N GLU A 22 -19.30 -19.22 -3.11
CA GLU A 22 -18.88 -20.63 -3.18
C GLU A 22 -18.21 -20.94 -4.52
N ALA A 23 -18.79 -20.51 -5.65
CA ALA A 23 -18.15 -20.67 -6.97
C ALA A 23 -16.80 -19.94 -7.08
N PHE A 24 -16.69 -18.71 -6.59
CA PHE A 24 -15.43 -17.93 -6.59
C PHE A 24 -14.35 -18.53 -5.70
N LEU A 25 -14.71 -19.14 -4.56
CA LEU A 25 -13.75 -19.77 -3.66
C LEU A 25 -13.31 -21.14 -4.19
N ASN A 26 -14.20 -21.91 -4.81
CA ASN A 26 -13.83 -23.14 -5.53
C ASN A 26 -12.87 -22.87 -6.72
N ASP A 27 -13.01 -21.70 -7.35
CA ASP A 27 -12.15 -21.17 -8.41
C ASP A 27 -10.78 -20.72 -7.83
N PHE A 28 -10.77 -19.99 -6.71
CA PHE A 28 -9.53 -19.45 -6.10
C PHE A 28 -8.68 -20.47 -5.30
N MET A 29 -9.30 -21.35 -4.50
CA MET A 29 -8.56 -22.19 -3.54
C MET A 29 -7.57 -23.19 -4.16
N PRO A 30 -7.75 -23.72 -5.39
CA PRO A 30 -6.70 -24.48 -6.09
C PRO A 30 -5.38 -23.71 -6.26
N HIS A 31 -5.44 -22.41 -6.56
CA HIS A 31 -4.23 -21.57 -6.66
C HIS A 31 -3.57 -21.41 -5.30
N TYR A 32 -4.33 -21.23 -4.21
CA TYR A 32 -3.76 -21.10 -2.87
C TYR A 32 -3.11 -22.40 -2.38
N ARG A 33 -3.73 -23.57 -2.57
CA ARG A 33 -3.11 -24.87 -2.26
C ARG A 33 -1.79 -25.09 -3.03
N ARG A 34 -1.77 -24.76 -4.33
CA ARG A 34 -0.58 -24.81 -5.20
C ARG A 34 0.53 -23.88 -4.73
N GLN A 35 0.21 -22.61 -4.42
CA GLN A 35 1.22 -21.65 -4.00
C GLN A 35 1.70 -21.89 -2.56
N LEU A 36 0.92 -22.53 -1.69
CA LEU A 36 1.40 -23.05 -0.40
C LEU A 36 2.49 -24.12 -0.60
N ALA A 37 2.29 -25.06 -1.53
CA ALA A 37 3.29 -26.07 -1.87
C ALA A 37 4.57 -25.44 -2.45
N ALA A 38 4.44 -24.47 -3.36
CA ALA A 38 5.58 -23.75 -3.93
C ALA A 38 6.33 -22.91 -2.89
N ALA A 39 5.63 -22.14 -2.05
CA ALA A 39 6.25 -21.34 -0.98
C ALA A 39 6.96 -22.22 0.07
N PHE A 40 6.44 -23.42 0.33
CA PHE A 40 7.08 -24.39 1.22
C PHE A 40 8.37 -24.98 0.62
N LEU A 41 8.40 -25.28 -0.69
CA LEU A 41 9.64 -25.61 -1.41
C LEU A 41 10.65 -24.44 -1.39
N ARG A 42 10.19 -23.19 -1.60
CA ARG A 42 11.01 -21.98 -1.43
C ARG A 42 11.52 -21.82 0.01
N GLN A 43 10.79 -22.26 1.03
CA GLN A 43 11.24 -22.24 2.42
C GLN A 43 12.35 -23.26 2.66
N ILE A 44 12.16 -24.54 2.29
CA ILE A 44 13.19 -25.57 2.44
C ILE A 44 14.46 -25.20 1.67
N SER A 45 14.33 -24.62 0.46
CA SER A 45 15.49 -24.09 -0.28
C SER A 45 16.24 -22.98 0.49
N ARG A 46 15.54 -22.09 1.20
CA ARG A 46 16.14 -21.06 2.07
C ARG A 46 16.83 -21.65 3.31
N GLU A 47 16.37 -22.79 3.81
CA GLU A 47 16.98 -23.51 4.95
C GLU A 47 18.23 -24.30 4.56
N LEU A 48 18.31 -24.83 3.33
CA LEU A 48 19.44 -25.59 2.81
C LEU A 48 20.63 -24.72 2.36
N MET A 49 20.38 -23.46 1.98
CA MET A 49 21.43 -22.53 1.54
C MET A 49 22.23 -21.98 2.73
N PRO A 50 23.58 -21.86 2.62
CA PRO A 50 24.40 -21.30 3.68
C PRO A 50 24.06 -19.82 3.91
N GLN A 51 23.61 -19.50 5.13
CA GLN A 51 23.18 -18.16 5.54
C GLN A 51 24.34 -17.16 5.47
N GLY A 52 24.35 -16.33 4.42
CA GLY A 52 25.51 -15.50 4.05
C GLY A 52 25.25 -14.00 3.85
N GLU A 53 24.00 -13.55 3.83
CA GLU A 53 23.69 -12.11 3.64
C GLU A 53 23.63 -11.35 4.98
N PRO A 54 24.24 -10.16 5.10
CA PRO A 54 24.14 -9.32 6.28
C PRO A 54 22.78 -8.61 6.34
N GLY A 55 21.83 -9.21 7.06
CA GLY A 55 20.53 -8.60 7.36
C GLY A 55 20.60 -7.41 8.33
N PHE A 56 19.41 -6.92 8.73
CA PHE A 56 19.24 -5.81 9.67
C PHE A 56 20.04 -6.01 10.97
N GLN A 57 20.78 -4.97 11.38
CA GLN A 57 21.60 -4.97 12.59
C GLN A 57 20.82 -4.53 13.83
N LEU A 58 19.78 -3.73 13.68
CA LEU A 58 18.87 -3.38 14.77
C LEU A 58 18.06 -4.61 15.22
N LEU A 59 17.74 -4.65 16.52
CA LEU A 59 16.86 -5.68 17.06
C LEU A 59 15.42 -5.40 16.59
N LYS A 60 14.76 -6.42 16.05
CA LYS A 60 13.34 -6.35 15.68
C LYS A 60 12.47 -6.32 16.94
N SER A 61 11.50 -5.42 16.98
CA SER A 61 10.51 -5.38 18.07
C SER A 61 9.51 -6.52 17.94
N GLU A 62 9.28 -7.25 19.03
CA GLU A 62 8.26 -8.31 19.15
C GLU A 62 7.05 -7.87 19.99
N LYS A 63 6.92 -6.56 20.26
CA LYS A 63 5.83 -6.05 21.10
C LYS A 63 4.49 -6.19 20.35
N PRO A 64 3.43 -6.73 20.99
CA PRO A 64 2.09 -6.65 20.42
C PRO A 64 1.63 -5.18 20.36
N PRO A 65 0.75 -4.81 19.42
CA PRO A 65 0.15 -3.49 19.38
C PRO A 65 -0.65 -3.23 20.67
N GLN A 66 -0.83 -1.95 21.02
CA GLN A 66 -1.63 -1.57 22.18
C GLN A 66 -3.10 -1.97 21.97
N ALA A 67 -3.76 -2.51 23.00
CA ALA A 67 -5.13 -3.00 22.89
C ALA A 67 -6.11 -1.92 22.40
N VAL A 68 -5.93 -0.69 22.91
CA VAL A 68 -6.56 0.54 22.42
C VAL A 68 -5.46 1.48 21.95
N MET A 69 -5.58 1.99 20.73
CA MET A 69 -4.66 2.97 20.12
C MET A 69 -5.12 4.41 20.36
N HIS A 70 -6.43 4.64 20.34
CA HIS A 70 -7.05 5.95 20.58
C HIS A 70 -8.53 5.77 21.00
N GLU A 71 -9.06 6.70 21.78
CA GLU A 71 -10.44 6.63 22.29
C GLU A 71 -11.02 8.02 22.58
N GLY A 72 -12.33 8.21 22.38
CA GLY A 72 -12.98 9.51 22.56
C GLY A 72 -14.48 9.51 22.24
N ILE A 73 -15.15 10.62 22.52
CA ILE A 73 -16.58 10.80 22.23
C ILE A 73 -16.72 11.42 20.83
N LEU A 74 -17.55 10.83 19.97
CA LEU A 74 -17.83 11.35 18.63
C LEU A 74 -19.32 11.31 18.30
N THR A 75 -19.79 12.36 17.63
CA THR A 75 -21.15 12.41 17.08
C THR A 75 -21.12 11.84 15.66
N HIS A 76 -21.93 10.80 15.37
CA HIS A 76 -21.93 10.10 14.09
C HIS A 76 -23.32 10.00 13.48
N LEU A 77 -23.40 9.94 12.15
CA LEU A 77 -24.65 9.71 11.41
C LEU A 77 -24.98 8.21 11.43
N GLN A 78 -26.15 7.84 11.94
CA GLN A 78 -26.54 6.45 12.09
C GLN A 78 -26.71 5.73 10.73
N ARG A 79 -26.13 4.53 10.60
CA ARG A 79 -26.25 3.68 9.40
C ARG A 79 -27.68 3.23 9.04
N ASN A 80 -28.64 3.32 9.96
CA ASN A 80 -30.03 2.84 9.78
C ASN A 80 -31.12 3.92 9.88
N SER A 81 -30.80 5.14 10.32
CA SER A 81 -31.75 6.26 10.31
C SER A 81 -31.00 7.57 10.06
N PRO A 82 -31.58 8.55 9.36
CA PRO A 82 -30.95 9.85 9.18
C PRO A 82 -31.07 10.65 10.48
N LYS A 83 -30.22 10.30 11.45
CA LYS A 83 -30.10 10.92 12.77
C LYS A 83 -28.65 10.86 13.22
N TRP A 84 -28.21 11.95 13.83
CA TRP A 84 -26.94 12.01 14.53
C TRP A 84 -27.07 11.38 15.92
N LYS A 85 -26.05 10.64 16.35
CA LYS A 85 -25.93 10.06 17.69
C LYS A 85 -24.51 10.28 18.22
N GLU A 86 -24.41 10.77 19.45
CA GLU A 86 -23.18 10.71 20.24
C GLU A 86 -22.93 9.28 20.74
N SER A 87 -21.69 8.81 20.60
CA SER A 87 -21.24 7.49 21.06
C SER A 87 -19.79 7.57 21.51
N TYR A 88 -19.36 6.59 22.29
CA TYR A 88 -17.97 6.43 22.69
C TYR A 88 -17.23 5.56 21.66
N TRP A 89 -16.20 6.10 21.00
CA TRP A 89 -15.46 5.44 19.92
C TRP A 89 -14.05 5.03 20.36
N VAL A 90 -13.60 3.90 19.84
CA VAL A 90 -12.33 3.25 20.19
C VAL A 90 -11.67 2.73 18.91
N LEU A 91 -10.41 3.09 18.67
CA LEU A 91 -9.58 2.41 17.68
C LEU A 91 -8.78 1.31 18.38
N CYS A 92 -9.05 0.06 18.04
CA CYS A 92 -8.41 -1.11 18.65
C CYS A 92 -7.06 -1.44 17.97
N GLY A 93 -6.21 -2.21 18.65
CA GLY A 93 -4.87 -2.58 18.17
C GLY A 93 -4.83 -3.36 16.85
N ASP A 94 -5.90 -4.05 16.48
CA ASP A 94 -6.07 -4.73 15.18
C ASP A 94 -6.51 -3.77 14.04
N SER A 95 -6.64 -2.47 14.36
CA SER A 95 -7.15 -1.42 13.49
C SER A 95 -8.62 -1.62 13.05
N SER A 96 -9.42 -2.30 13.87
CA SER A 96 -10.87 -2.12 13.89
C SER A 96 -11.25 -0.85 14.66
N LEU A 97 -12.32 -0.19 14.20
CA LEU A 97 -12.89 1.00 14.82
C LEU A 97 -14.25 0.60 15.41
N GLU A 98 -14.41 0.72 16.73
CA GLU A 98 -15.56 0.22 17.48
C GLU A 98 -16.27 1.35 18.21
N TRP A 99 -17.58 1.20 18.48
CA TRP A 99 -18.34 2.20 19.22
C TRP A 99 -19.35 1.64 20.21
N PHE A 100 -19.46 2.33 21.34
CA PHE A 100 -20.24 1.96 22.52
C PHE A 100 -21.22 3.10 22.88
N GLY A 101 -22.10 2.84 23.85
CA GLY A 101 -23.02 3.83 24.41
C GLY A 101 -22.33 4.77 25.40
N SER A 102 -21.41 4.25 26.21
CA SER A 102 -20.52 5.04 27.08
C SER A 102 -19.15 4.37 27.25
N LYS A 103 -18.26 5.04 27.98
CA LYS A 103 -16.93 4.54 28.34
C LYS A 103 -16.97 3.42 29.40
N GLU A 104 -18.10 3.29 30.10
CA GLU A 104 -18.33 2.30 31.15
C GLU A 104 -18.68 0.95 30.51
N GLU A 105 -19.53 0.92 29.48
CA GLU A 105 -19.86 -0.29 28.70
C GLU A 105 -18.57 -0.96 28.15
N GLN A 106 -17.70 -0.17 27.52
CA GLN A 106 -16.39 -0.62 27.01
C GLN A 106 -15.50 -1.21 28.11
N LYS A 107 -15.45 -0.59 29.30
CA LYS A 107 -14.65 -1.08 30.45
C LYS A 107 -15.25 -2.31 31.13
N CYS A 108 -16.56 -2.49 31.05
CA CYS A 108 -17.25 -3.68 31.54
C CYS A 108 -17.08 -4.88 30.59
N GLY A 109 -16.67 -4.65 29.35
CA GLY A 109 -16.50 -5.69 28.33
C GLY A 109 -17.81 -6.06 27.64
N ASP A 110 -18.78 -5.13 27.59
CA ASP A 110 -20.02 -5.30 26.83
C ASP A 110 -19.75 -5.35 25.31
N GLU A 111 -20.63 -5.99 24.54
CA GLU A 111 -20.49 -6.03 23.07
C GLU A 111 -20.64 -4.61 22.45
N PRO A 112 -19.77 -4.22 21.49
CA PRO A 112 -19.87 -2.92 20.85
C PRO A 112 -21.17 -2.76 20.06
N GLN A 113 -21.75 -1.56 20.10
CA GLN A 113 -22.94 -1.19 19.33
C GLN A 113 -22.69 -1.19 17.81
N GLY A 114 -21.41 -1.19 17.42
CA GLY A 114 -20.94 -1.71 16.15
C GLY A 114 -19.41 -1.64 16.05
N SER A 115 -18.88 -2.35 15.06
CA SER A 115 -17.44 -2.46 14.79
C SER A 115 -17.21 -2.37 13.27
N ILE A 116 -16.12 -1.73 12.86
CA ILE A 116 -15.77 -1.56 11.44
C ILE A 116 -14.26 -1.61 11.20
N ALA A 117 -13.82 -2.64 10.45
CA ALA A 117 -12.49 -2.65 9.86
C ALA A 117 -12.32 -1.47 8.88
N LEU A 118 -11.21 -0.74 9.01
CA LEU A 118 -10.88 0.47 8.24
C LEU A 118 -10.30 0.20 6.84
N THR A 119 -10.12 -1.06 6.45
CA THR A 119 -9.68 -1.48 5.12
C THR A 119 -10.49 -0.83 4.01
N GLY A 120 -9.82 -0.43 2.92
CA GLY A 120 -10.46 0.13 1.73
C GLY A 120 -11.07 1.51 1.89
N TYR A 121 -11.14 2.06 3.11
CA TYR A 121 -11.61 3.42 3.33
C TYR A 121 -10.59 4.47 2.85
N LYS A 122 -11.10 5.67 2.60
CA LYS A 122 -10.35 6.91 2.40
C LYS A 122 -11.00 8.02 3.23
N LEU A 123 -10.17 8.87 3.82
CA LEU A 123 -10.57 10.21 4.22
C LEU A 123 -10.97 11.01 2.97
N VAL A 124 -11.95 11.90 3.08
CA VAL A 124 -12.28 12.90 2.05
C VAL A 124 -12.65 14.24 2.68
N THR A 125 -12.43 15.33 1.93
CA THR A 125 -12.74 16.70 2.38
C THR A 125 -14.24 16.96 2.52
N SER A 126 -15.06 16.39 1.63
CA SER A 126 -16.50 16.60 1.63
C SER A 126 -17.32 15.35 1.35
N TRP A 127 -18.51 15.29 1.95
CA TRP A 127 -19.50 14.25 1.67
C TRP A 127 -19.89 14.16 0.17
N LYS A 128 -19.72 15.24 -0.60
CA LYS A 128 -20.02 15.24 -2.03
C LYS A 128 -19.10 14.27 -2.77
N GLU A 129 -17.81 14.17 -2.44
CA GLU A 129 -16.92 13.12 -2.98
C GLU A 129 -17.56 11.73 -2.81
N CYS A 130 -17.94 11.32 -1.58
CA CYS A 130 -18.59 10.02 -1.33
C CYS A 130 -19.85 9.76 -2.20
N LEU A 131 -20.55 10.81 -2.65
CA LEU A 131 -21.76 10.74 -3.47
C LEU A 131 -21.55 10.86 -4.99
N TYR A 132 -20.45 11.43 -5.50
CA TYR A 132 -20.29 11.64 -6.95
C TYR A 132 -19.62 10.48 -7.69
N HIS A 133 -18.83 9.62 -7.01
CA HIS A 133 -18.17 8.45 -7.62
C HIS A 133 -19.14 7.29 -7.91
N GLY A 134 -20.07 7.51 -8.84
CA GLY A 134 -21.02 6.51 -9.33
C GLY A 134 -21.83 6.91 -10.56
N SER A 135 -21.49 8.02 -11.24
CA SER A 135 -22.16 8.48 -12.45
C SER A 135 -21.24 9.35 -13.32
N THR A 136 -20.42 8.73 -14.17
CA THR A 136 -19.83 9.37 -15.35
C THR A 136 -20.94 9.69 -16.36
N GLY A 137 -21.68 10.77 -16.09
CA GLY A 137 -22.83 11.20 -16.87
C GLY A 137 -23.50 12.42 -16.27
N ASN A 138 -23.52 13.52 -17.04
CA ASN A 138 -24.17 14.81 -16.79
C ASN A 138 -23.73 15.60 -15.54
N HIS A 139 -22.72 16.47 -15.71
CA HIS A 139 -22.31 17.51 -14.75
C HIS A 139 -23.32 18.68 -14.58
N LEU A 140 -24.60 18.49 -14.89
CA LEU A 140 -25.57 19.58 -15.16
C LEU A 140 -26.86 19.53 -14.31
N ILE A 141 -26.90 18.75 -13.22
CA ILE A 141 -28.04 18.78 -12.28
C ILE A 141 -27.53 18.93 -10.84
N GLN A 142 -27.65 20.15 -10.31
CA GLN A 142 -27.59 20.41 -8.86
C GLN A 142 -28.94 19.99 -8.23
N ASP A 143 -29.14 18.68 -8.06
CA ASP A 143 -30.24 18.14 -7.25
C ASP A 143 -29.90 18.42 -5.77
N PRO A 144 -30.73 19.16 -5.00
CA PRO A 144 -30.37 19.52 -3.63
C PRO A 144 -30.31 18.28 -2.74
N ASP A 145 -29.10 17.90 -2.34
CA ASP A 145 -28.84 16.74 -1.49
C ASP A 145 -29.53 16.91 -0.13
N PRO A 146 -30.43 15.98 0.30
CA PRO A 146 -30.98 15.91 1.65
C PRO A 146 -29.95 15.28 2.60
N ILE A 147 -28.76 15.87 2.66
CA ILE A 147 -27.80 15.66 3.73
C ILE A 147 -28.37 16.37 4.95
N ILE A 148 -28.45 15.69 6.09
CA ILE A 148 -28.66 16.40 7.35
C ILE A 148 -27.32 17.04 7.69
N GLU A 149 -27.31 18.37 7.76
CA GLU A 149 -26.12 19.15 8.09
C GLU A 149 -25.45 18.60 9.36
N PRO A 150 -24.10 18.59 9.42
CA PRO A 150 -23.39 18.13 10.61
C PRO A 150 -23.74 19.05 11.81
N PRO A 151 -24.07 18.48 12.98
CA PRO A 151 -24.53 19.26 14.14
C PRO A 151 -23.39 20.01 14.85
N LEU A 152 -22.14 19.73 14.46
CA LEU A 152 -20.92 20.33 14.99
C LEU A 152 -20.05 20.79 13.81
N GLY A 153 -19.22 21.81 14.02
CA GLY A 153 -18.50 22.51 12.95
C GLY A 153 -17.40 21.70 12.24
N PHE A 154 -17.01 20.54 12.78
CA PHE A 154 -15.80 19.82 12.38
C PHE A 154 -16.12 18.38 11.92
N PRO A 155 -16.68 18.20 10.71
CA PRO A 155 -17.03 16.89 10.18
C PRO A 155 -15.82 16.11 9.67
N ILE A 156 -15.89 14.79 9.75
CA ILE A 156 -14.94 13.82 9.20
C ILE A 156 -15.74 12.85 8.34
N TYR A 157 -15.28 12.64 7.10
CA TYR A 157 -15.93 11.77 6.13
C TYR A 157 -14.99 10.62 5.73
N LEU A 158 -15.50 9.39 5.75
CA LEU A 158 -14.78 8.21 5.30
C LEU A 158 -15.57 7.50 4.19
N CYS A 159 -15.08 7.52 2.95
CA CYS A 159 -15.69 6.79 1.83
C CYS A 159 -15.05 5.41 1.63
N HIS A 160 -15.82 4.43 1.14
CA HIS A 160 -15.33 3.11 0.73
C HIS A 160 -15.97 2.71 -0.61
N PRO A 161 -15.29 2.00 -1.52
CA PRO A 161 -15.86 1.62 -2.83
C PRO A 161 -17.18 0.86 -2.71
N PHE A 162 -17.23 -0.12 -1.79
CA PHE A 162 -18.35 -1.07 -1.65
C PHE A 162 -19.22 -0.91 -0.39
N ARG A 163 -18.88 -0.01 0.56
CA ARG A 163 -19.52 0.05 1.89
C ARG A 163 -20.23 1.39 2.10
N GLN A 164 -21.06 1.48 3.13
CA GLN A 164 -21.67 2.74 3.54
C GLN A 164 -20.59 3.68 4.06
N PRO A 165 -20.41 4.89 3.49
CA PRO A 165 -19.51 5.89 4.06
C PRO A 165 -19.87 6.21 5.51
N LEU A 166 -18.84 6.49 6.30
CA LEU A 166 -19.00 6.96 7.67
C LEU A 166 -18.94 8.48 7.67
N CYS A 167 -19.78 9.09 8.49
CA CYS A 167 -19.89 10.53 8.65
C CYS A 167 -19.94 10.82 10.16
N ILE A 168 -18.93 11.54 10.62
CA ILE A 168 -18.59 11.74 12.02
C ILE A 168 -18.33 13.24 12.23
N CYS A 169 -18.50 13.77 13.44
CA CYS A 169 -18.12 15.14 13.78
C CYS A 169 -17.48 15.21 15.17
N THR A 170 -16.47 16.07 15.30
CA THR A 170 -15.86 16.46 16.58
C THR A 170 -16.41 17.81 17.05
N ASP A 171 -16.18 18.10 18.33
CA ASP A 171 -16.50 19.37 18.99
C ASP A 171 -15.48 20.49 18.70
N THR A 172 -14.24 20.11 18.41
CA THR A 172 -13.05 20.96 18.29
C THR A 172 -12.21 20.59 17.05
N VAL A 173 -11.35 21.53 16.61
CA VAL A 173 -10.43 21.32 15.47
C VAL A 173 -9.32 20.34 15.85
N GLU A 174 -8.80 20.50 17.05
CA GLU A 174 -7.72 19.70 17.64
C GLU A 174 -8.14 18.23 17.75
N SER A 175 -9.37 17.98 18.19
CA SER A 175 -10.01 16.65 18.15
C SER A 175 -10.19 16.17 16.70
N GLN A 176 -10.60 17.05 15.77
CA GLN A 176 -10.75 16.70 14.36
C GLN A 176 -9.44 16.18 13.75
N ASP A 177 -8.33 16.88 13.96
CA ASP A 177 -7.03 16.57 13.37
C ASP A 177 -6.33 15.39 14.05
N SER A 178 -6.52 15.23 15.37
CA SER A 178 -6.13 14.01 16.09
C SER A 178 -6.85 12.79 15.50
N TRP A 179 -8.19 12.85 15.37
CA TRP A 179 -8.97 11.76 14.78
C TRP A 179 -8.67 11.52 13.30
N LYS A 180 -8.46 12.56 12.46
CA LYS A 180 -8.01 12.39 11.06
C LYS A 180 -6.70 11.60 11.00
N SER A 181 -5.73 11.92 11.86
CA SER A 181 -4.41 11.29 11.88
C SER A 181 -4.47 9.85 12.38
N VAL A 182 -5.22 9.60 13.46
CA VAL A 182 -5.54 8.27 14.00
C VAL A 182 -6.25 7.39 12.97
N LEU A 183 -7.23 7.93 12.24
CA LEU A 183 -7.96 7.20 11.20
C LEU A 183 -7.08 6.93 9.97
N ARG A 184 -6.23 7.87 9.55
CA ARG A 184 -5.23 7.65 8.48
C ARG A 184 -4.29 6.50 8.85
N ASP A 185 -3.78 6.48 10.08
CA ASP A 185 -2.92 5.41 10.58
C ASP A 185 -3.65 4.06 10.68
N GLY A 186 -4.89 4.04 11.16
CA GLY A 186 -5.73 2.83 11.22
C GLY A 186 -6.03 2.24 9.82
N ILE A 187 -6.36 3.08 8.82
CA ILE A 187 -6.54 2.65 7.43
C ILE A 187 -5.23 2.06 6.87
N ARG A 188 -4.09 2.69 7.14
CA ARG A 188 -2.76 2.20 6.74
C ARG A 188 -2.46 0.84 7.35
N ARG A 189 -2.45 0.75 8.69
CA ARG A 189 -2.13 -0.49 9.43
C ARG A 189 -3.02 -1.65 9.04
N ARG A 190 -4.33 -1.42 8.92
CA ARG A 190 -5.27 -2.46 8.49
C ARG A 190 -5.01 -2.87 7.03
N GLY A 191 -4.75 -1.90 6.17
CA GLY A 191 -4.42 -2.13 4.76
C GLY A 191 -3.17 -2.98 4.55
N THR A 192 -2.12 -2.80 5.36
CA THR A 192 -0.82 -3.49 5.20
C THR A 192 -0.65 -4.73 6.07
N VAL A 193 -1.72 -5.28 6.64
CA VAL A 193 -1.65 -6.40 7.60
C VAL A 193 -1.05 -7.69 7.01
N LEU A 194 -1.19 -7.93 5.70
CA LEU A 194 -0.50 -9.01 4.99
C LEU A 194 0.95 -8.62 4.64
N GLN A 195 1.16 -7.42 4.11
CA GLN A 195 2.46 -6.92 3.66
C GLN A 195 3.49 -6.85 4.81
N ARG A 196 3.03 -6.57 6.05
CA ARG A 196 3.86 -6.60 7.27
C ARG A 196 4.04 -7.99 7.88
N ARG A 197 3.39 -9.04 7.36
CA ARG A 197 3.41 -10.40 7.91
C ARG A 197 4.38 -11.29 7.14
N GLU A 198 5.64 -11.26 7.56
CA GLU A 198 6.69 -12.19 7.13
C GLU A 198 6.33 -13.65 7.48
N SER A 199 5.60 -14.34 6.60
CA SER A 199 5.29 -15.76 6.74
C SER A 199 5.03 -16.43 5.37
N PRO A 200 5.43 -17.70 5.17
CA PRO A 200 5.26 -18.42 3.89
C PRO A 200 3.79 -18.56 3.50
N ASP A 201 2.87 -18.59 4.48
CA ASP A 201 1.42 -18.56 4.27
C ASP A 201 0.97 -17.30 3.52
N THR A 202 1.52 -16.15 3.91
CA THR A 202 1.18 -14.85 3.31
C THR A 202 1.89 -14.65 1.98
N GLU A 203 3.12 -15.14 1.83
CA GLU A 203 3.83 -15.26 0.55
C GLU A 203 2.95 -16.06 -0.46
N ALA A 204 2.49 -17.25 -0.06
CA ALA A 204 1.61 -18.10 -0.85
C ALA A 204 0.23 -17.48 -1.17
N PHE A 205 -0.39 -16.80 -0.21
CA PHE A 205 -1.69 -16.17 -0.43
C PHE A 205 -1.61 -15.01 -1.43
N LEU A 206 -0.62 -14.12 -1.27
CA LEU A 206 -0.44 -12.98 -2.18
C LEU A 206 -0.06 -13.45 -3.59
N GLU A 207 0.77 -14.48 -3.71
CA GLU A 207 1.11 -15.09 -5.00
C GLU A 207 -0.11 -15.79 -5.63
N ALA A 208 -0.96 -16.48 -4.86
CA ALA A 208 -2.20 -17.06 -5.37
C ALA A 208 -3.19 -15.99 -5.88
N VAL A 209 -3.30 -14.85 -5.18
CA VAL A 209 -4.10 -13.69 -5.62
C VAL A 209 -3.52 -13.06 -6.89
N LYS A 210 -2.20 -13.09 -7.07
CA LYS A 210 -1.52 -12.67 -8.30
C LYS A 210 -1.83 -13.62 -9.46
N SER A 211 -1.57 -14.93 -9.32
CA SER A 211 -1.88 -15.94 -10.36
C SER A 211 -3.35 -15.88 -10.81
N TYR A 212 -4.28 -15.85 -9.84
CA TYR A 212 -5.72 -15.79 -10.09
C TYR A 212 -6.19 -14.55 -10.87
N ARG A 213 -5.46 -13.42 -10.75
CA ARG A 213 -5.75 -12.20 -11.51
C ARG A 213 -5.12 -12.22 -12.90
N GLN A 214 -3.92 -12.79 -13.03
CA GLN A 214 -3.21 -12.93 -14.31
C GLN A 214 -3.92 -13.90 -15.27
N GLU A 215 -4.59 -14.93 -14.76
CA GLU A 215 -5.48 -15.79 -15.56
C GLU A 215 -6.70 -15.05 -16.12
N LYS A 216 -7.14 -13.97 -15.45
CA LYS A 216 -8.16 -13.04 -15.94
C LYS A 216 -7.59 -11.87 -16.76
N GLY A 217 -6.30 -11.89 -17.10
CA GLY A 217 -5.61 -10.81 -17.82
C GLY A 217 -5.37 -9.53 -17.01
N ILE A 218 -5.56 -9.58 -15.68
CA ILE A 218 -5.40 -8.44 -14.77
C ILE A 218 -4.03 -8.53 -14.09
N TYR A 219 -3.10 -7.66 -14.49
CA TYR A 219 -1.73 -7.63 -13.98
C TYR A 219 -1.51 -6.48 -12.97
N GLY A 220 -0.54 -6.64 -12.07
CA GLY A 220 0.01 -5.56 -11.25
C GLY A 220 -0.69 -5.29 -9.91
N VAL A 221 -0.04 -4.47 -9.07
CA VAL A 221 -0.56 -4.08 -7.74
C VAL A 221 -1.74 -3.13 -7.88
N ASP A 222 -2.75 -3.30 -7.01
CA ASP A 222 -4.02 -2.55 -6.97
C ASP A 222 -4.34 -2.19 -5.51
N SER A 223 -4.96 -1.02 -5.28
CA SER A 223 -5.50 -0.61 -3.98
C SER A 223 -6.44 -1.64 -3.32
N LEU A 224 -7.10 -2.49 -4.10
CA LEU A 224 -7.99 -3.56 -3.64
C LEU A 224 -7.26 -4.74 -2.95
N LEU A 225 -5.94 -4.81 -3.07
CA LEU A 225 -5.09 -5.87 -2.47
C LEU A 225 -4.63 -5.53 -1.03
N LEU A 226 -5.13 -4.41 -0.48
CA LEU A 226 -4.93 -4.01 0.91
C LEU A 226 -6.00 -4.65 1.81
N GLY A 227 -5.60 -5.14 2.98
CA GLY A 227 -6.46 -5.78 3.98
C GLY A 227 -5.99 -7.15 4.41
N THR A 228 -6.83 -7.86 5.17
CA THR A 228 -6.67 -9.29 5.44
C THR A 228 -6.95 -10.14 4.19
N ASP A 229 -6.59 -11.42 4.25
CA ASP A 229 -6.94 -12.43 3.25
C ASP A 229 -8.44 -12.41 2.87
N ALA A 230 -9.33 -12.40 3.85
CA ALA A 230 -10.77 -12.35 3.65
C ALA A 230 -11.25 -11.02 3.04
N GLU A 231 -10.62 -9.90 3.41
CA GLU A 231 -10.94 -8.57 2.88
C GLU A 231 -10.49 -8.44 1.40
N VAL A 232 -9.29 -8.94 1.05
CA VAL A 232 -8.78 -8.98 -0.32
C VAL A 232 -9.65 -9.86 -1.22
N LEU A 233 -9.98 -11.09 -0.80
CA LEU A 233 -10.88 -11.96 -1.58
C LEU A 233 -12.29 -11.35 -1.73
N THR A 234 -12.80 -10.70 -0.68
CA THR A 234 -14.08 -9.97 -0.75
C THR A 234 -14.01 -8.82 -1.75
N ASN A 235 -12.93 -8.03 -1.75
CA ASN A 235 -12.73 -6.92 -2.68
C ASN A 235 -12.73 -7.39 -4.15
N LEU A 236 -12.03 -8.48 -4.45
CA LEU A 236 -11.96 -9.07 -5.79
C LEU A 236 -13.33 -9.59 -6.26
N LEU A 237 -14.03 -10.34 -5.42
CA LEU A 237 -15.39 -10.82 -5.74
C LEU A 237 -16.40 -9.67 -5.86
N MET A 238 -16.28 -8.62 -5.04
CA MET A 238 -17.15 -7.45 -5.12
C MET A 238 -16.93 -6.63 -6.39
N ARG A 239 -15.70 -6.53 -6.90
CA ARG A 239 -15.41 -5.99 -8.25
C ARG A 239 -16.11 -6.84 -9.32
N ASP A 240 -15.94 -8.16 -9.29
CA ASP A 240 -16.53 -9.09 -10.26
C ASP A 240 -18.08 -9.17 -10.18
N LEU A 241 -18.68 -8.81 -9.04
CA LEU A 241 -20.14 -8.73 -8.84
C LEU A 241 -20.75 -7.36 -9.20
N LEU A 242 -20.03 -6.24 -9.04
CA LEU A 242 -20.59 -4.89 -9.13
C LEU A 242 -21.32 -4.59 -10.46
N PRO A 243 -20.82 -4.96 -11.66
CA PRO A 243 -21.56 -4.76 -12.92
C PRO A 243 -22.87 -5.56 -12.95
N LYS A 244 -22.83 -6.81 -12.49
CA LYS A 244 -23.98 -7.73 -12.45
C LYS A 244 -25.07 -7.22 -11.49
N LEU A 245 -24.67 -6.62 -10.36
CA LEU A 245 -25.57 -5.98 -9.40
C LEU A 245 -26.17 -4.68 -9.94
N ARG A 246 -25.40 -3.86 -10.67
CA ARG A 246 -25.89 -2.64 -11.35
C ARG A 246 -26.93 -2.98 -12.42
N ALA A 247 -26.65 -3.97 -13.27
CA ALA A 247 -27.55 -4.42 -14.34
C ALA A 247 -28.93 -4.88 -13.82
N GLN A 248 -28.97 -5.53 -12.64
CA GLN A 248 -30.20 -5.98 -11.99
C GLN A 248 -31.09 -4.85 -11.40
N LYS A 249 -30.71 -3.57 -11.57
CA LYS A 249 -31.48 -2.34 -11.24
C LYS A 249 -32.49 -2.53 -10.08
N PRO A 250 -32.03 -2.77 -8.84
CA PRO A 250 -32.92 -3.10 -7.72
C PRO A 250 -34.04 -2.08 -7.52
N ALA A 251 -35.24 -2.55 -7.20
CA ALA A 251 -36.45 -1.75 -7.10
C ALA A 251 -36.38 -0.57 -6.10
N MET A 252 -35.42 -0.60 -5.17
CA MET A 252 -35.06 0.49 -4.24
C MET A 252 -34.49 1.73 -4.93
N LEU A 253 -34.10 1.66 -6.20
CA LEU A 253 -33.59 2.81 -6.97
C LEU A 253 -34.68 3.80 -7.40
N ARG A 254 -35.95 3.54 -7.08
CA ARG A 254 -37.08 4.45 -7.39
C ARG A 254 -37.18 5.56 -6.34
N GLY A 255 -36.95 6.81 -6.76
CA GLY A 255 -36.98 8.01 -5.90
C GLY A 255 -36.02 9.11 -6.37
N VAL A 256 -35.95 10.19 -5.59
CA VAL A 256 -35.05 11.36 -5.75
C VAL A 256 -33.57 10.93 -5.77
N GLY A 257 -32.72 11.67 -6.51
CA GLY A 257 -31.36 11.25 -6.87
C GLY A 257 -30.49 10.85 -5.67
N SER A 258 -30.45 11.67 -4.63
CA SER A 258 -29.62 11.39 -3.45
C SER A 258 -30.13 10.21 -2.60
N ARG A 259 -31.45 10.11 -2.37
CA ARG A 259 -32.03 8.95 -1.65
C ARG A 259 -31.76 7.63 -2.41
N ARG A 260 -31.74 7.67 -3.75
CA ARG A 260 -31.32 6.55 -4.61
C ARG A 260 -29.84 6.21 -4.41
N LYS A 261 -28.93 7.20 -4.43
CA LYS A 261 -27.49 7.00 -4.17
C LYS A 261 -27.26 6.35 -2.78
N TRP A 262 -27.91 6.87 -1.74
CA TRP A 262 -27.79 6.36 -0.37
C TRP A 262 -28.33 4.92 -0.24
N ALA A 263 -29.52 4.64 -0.79
CA ALA A 263 -30.10 3.30 -0.77
C ALA A 263 -29.24 2.27 -1.52
N TRP A 264 -28.57 2.69 -2.60
CA TRP A 264 -27.60 1.88 -3.32
C TRP A 264 -26.35 1.59 -2.48
N ARG A 265 -25.79 2.58 -1.77
CA ARG A 265 -24.68 2.36 -0.83
C ARG A 265 -25.08 1.39 0.31
N LYS A 266 -26.29 1.48 0.86
CA LYS A 266 -26.77 0.50 1.86
C LYS A 266 -26.86 -0.92 1.28
N PHE A 267 -27.40 -1.05 0.07
CA PHE A 267 -27.47 -2.35 -0.59
C PHE A 267 -26.08 -2.96 -0.83
N LEU A 268 -25.10 -2.17 -1.29
CA LEU A 268 -23.73 -2.65 -1.45
C LEU A 268 -23.06 -3.01 -0.12
N ASP A 269 -23.31 -2.25 0.96
CA ASP A 269 -22.80 -2.55 2.30
C ASP A 269 -23.37 -3.86 2.88
N GLU A 270 -24.69 -4.10 2.73
CA GLU A 270 -25.32 -5.38 3.08
C GLU A 270 -24.74 -6.56 2.28
N VAL A 271 -24.42 -6.36 0.99
CA VAL A 271 -23.76 -7.37 0.15
C VAL A 271 -22.32 -7.60 0.59
N TYR A 272 -21.53 -6.54 0.82
CA TYR A 272 -20.14 -6.63 1.25
C TYR A 272 -20.02 -7.39 2.57
N ILE A 273 -20.86 -7.07 3.56
CA ILE A 273 -20.87 -7.74 4.87
C ILE A 273 -21.25 -9.23 4.73
N LEU A 274 -22.21 -9.56 3.86
CA LEU A 274 -22.58 -10.96 3.60
C LEU A 274 -21.44 -11.73 2.92
N VAL A 275 -20.81 -11.16 1.89
CA VAL A 275 -19.70 -11.79 1.18
C VAL A 275 -18.50 -11.97 2.11
N LEU A 276 -18.11 -10.93 2.85
CA LEU A 276 -17.01 -11.01 3.82
C LEU A 276 -17.25 -12.12 4.85
N LYS A 277 -18.46 -12.21 5.42
CA LYS A 277 -18.79 -13.28 6.38
C LYS A 277 -18.66 -14.68 5.76
N LEU A 278 -19.06 -14.87 4.52
CA LEU A 278 -18.94 -16.16 3.82
C LEU A 278 -17.48 -16.49 3.50
N VAL A 279 -16.71 -15.53 2.99
CA VAL A 279 -15.27 -15.68 2.68
C VAL A 279 -14.45 -15.96 3.94
N SER A 280 -14.67 -15.21 5.03
CA SER A 280 -14.01 -15.46 6.32
C SER A 280 -14.32 -16.85 6.87
N SER A 281 -15.57 -17.32 6.75
CA SER A 281 -15.97 -18.65 7.22
C SER A 281 -15.24 -19.76 6.45
N GLU A 282 -15.05 -19.59 5.14
CA GLU A 282 -14.38 -20.62 4.33
C GLU A 282 -12.86 -20.61 4.50
N LEU A 283 -12.24 -19.44 4.68
CA LEU A 283 -10.84 -19.33 5.07
C LEU A 283 -10.57 -19.94 6.46
N GLN A 284 -11.54 -19.83 7.39
CA GLN A 284 -11.47 -20.49 8.70
C GLN A 284 -11.59 -22.02 8.59
N ASN A 285 -12.46 -22.54 7.71
CA ASN A 285 -12.53 -23.98 7.40
C ASN A 285 -11.19 -24.47 6.82
N PHE A 286 -10.69 -23.78 5.79
CA PHE A 286 -9.44 -24.13 5.11
C PHE A 286 -8.21 -24.02 6.04
N HIS A 287 -8.24 -23.20 7.09
CA HIS A 287 -7.15 -23.11 8.06
C HIS A 287 -6.85 -24.46 8.74
N GLN A 288 -7.87 -25.29 8.98
CA GLN A 288 -7.72 -26.62 9.57
C GLN A 288 -7.12 -27.61 8.55
N GLU A 289 -7.66 -27.65 7.33
CA GLU A 289 -7.14 -28.45 6.22
C GLU A 289 -5.67 -28.12 5.92
N LYS A 290 -5.32 -26.82 5.94
CA LYS A 290 -3.98 -26.31 5.68
C LYS A 290 -2.93 -26.85 6.65
N GLU A 291 -3.27 -27.04 7.92
CA GLU A 291 -2.36 -27.67 8.89
C GLU A 291 -2.04 -29.12 8.54
N GLU A 292 -3.01 -29.87 8.01
CA GLU A 292 -2.82 -31.26 7.57
C GLU A 292 -2.03 -31.30 6.25
N LEU A 293 -2.39 -30.44 5.29
CA LEU A 293 -1.68 -30.24 4.02
C LEU A 293 -0.20 -29.89 4.24
N GLN A 294 0.12 -29.00 5.20
CA GLN A 294 1.52 -28.67 5.54
C GLN A 294 2.29 -29.88 6.07
N LYS A 295 1.64 -30.73 6.89
CA LYS A 295 2.22 -31.98 7.41
C LYS A 295 2.38 -33.07 6.34
N GLU A 296 1.64 -33.00 5.22
CA GLU A 296 1.87 -33.83 4.04
C GLU A 296 2.97 -33.27 3.13
N LEU A 297 2.96 -31.96 2.86
CA LEU A 297 3.95 -31.28 2.03
C LEU A 297 5.36 -31.45 2.59
N GLU A 298 5.54 -31.32 3.91
CA GLU A 298 6.79 -31.64 4.61
C GLU A 298 7.30 -33.06 4.29
N LYS A 299 6.43 -34.07 4.37
CA LYS A 299 6.80 -35.47 4.10
C LYS A 299 7.11 -35.76 2.64
N LYS A 300 6.51 -35.02 1.70
CA LYS A 300 6.72 -35.16 0.25
C LYS A 300 7.93 -34.38 -0.26
N ILE A 301 8.11 -33.14 0.23
CA ILE A 301 9.11 -32.21 -0.28
C ILE A 301 10.47 -32.44 0.36
N ARG A 302 10.55 -32.56 1.70
CA ARG A 302 11.86 -32.58 2.38
C ARG A 302 12.78 -33.76 1.99
N PRO A 303 12.31 -34.98 1.66
CA PRO A 303 13.18 -36.05 1.14
C PRO A 303 13.70 -35.81 -0.28
N ASP A 304 12.91 -35.14 -1.12
CA ASP A 304 13.13 -35.00 -2.57
C ASP A 304 13.53 -33.57 -2.99
N ALA A 305 13.75 -32.65 -2.04
CA ALA A 305 13.93 -31.23 -2.28
C ALA A 305 15.03 -30.92 -3.31
N ASP A 306 16.19 -31.59 -3.21
CA ASP A 306 17.29 -31.43 -4.18
C ASP A 306 16.89 -31.88 -5.60
N GLN A 307 16.07 -32.93 -5.72
CA GLN A 307 15.55 -33.42 -7.01
C GLN A 307 14.52 -32.44 -7.59
N MET A 308 13.62 -31.94 -6.76
CA MET A 308 12.61 -30.94 -7.13
C MET A 308 13.26 -29.62 -7.58
N LEU A 309 14.29 -29.15 -6.88
CA LEU A 309 15.06 -27.95 -7.22
C LEU A 309 15.91 -28.17 -8.48
N ALA A 310 16.56 -29.33 -8.63
CA ALA A 310 17.31 -29.66 -9.84
C ALA A 310 16.40 -29.72 -11.09
N LEU A 311 15.22 -30.31 -10.99
CA LEU A 311 14.22 -30.33 -12.06
C LEU A 311 13.73 -28.91 -12.40
N SER A 312 13.39 -28.12 -11.38
CA SER A 312 12.96 -26.74 -11.55
C SER A 312 14.03 -25.90 -12.27
N ASN A 313 15.31 -26.10 -11.94
CA ASN A 313 16.44 -25.44 -12.61
C ASN A 313 16.63 -25.91 -14.06
N GLN A 314 16.42 -27.18 -14.38
CA GLN A 314 16.47 -27.68 -15.77
C GLN A 314 15.33 -27.09 -16.63
N ILE A 315 14.13 -26.99 -16.06
CA ILE A 315 12.98 -26.34 -16.72
C ILE A 315 13.24 -24.82 -16.86
N ALA A 316 13.81 -24.17 -15.85
CA ALA A 316 14.19 -22.76 -15.90
C ALA A 316 15.18 -22.48 -17.04
N GLN A 317 16.21 -23.31 -17.21
CA GLN A 317 17.17 -23.20 -18.33
C GLN A 317 16.50 -23.36 -19.70
N LYS A 318 15.58 -24.33 -19.85
CA LYS A 318 14.78 -24.50 -21.07
C LYS A 318 13.96 -23.24 -21.37
N LEU A 319 13.18 -22.76 -20.40
CA LEU A 319 12.36 -21.56 -20.53
C LEU A 319 13.20 -20.30 -20.80
N GLN A 320 14.37 -20.17 -20.17
CA GLN A 320 15.29 -19.06 -20.38
C GLN A 320 15.67 -18.92 -21.86
N THR A 321 15.97 -20.03 -22.56
CA THR A 321 16.30 -19.97 -23.99
C THR A 321 15.13 -19.57 -24.88
N MET A 322 13.88 -19.85 -24.47
CA MET A 322 12.66 -19.44 -25.17
C MET A 322 12.32 -17.95 -24.94
N VAL A 323 12.45 -17.45 -23.70
CA VAL A 323 12.01 -16.08 -23.34
C VAL A 323 13.09 -15.01 -23.54
N CYS A 324 14.38 -15.38 -23.62
CA CYS A 324 15.51 -14.44 -23.61
C CYS A 324 15.35 -13.27 -24.60
N GLY A 325 15.28 -13.55 -25.91
CA GLY A 325 15.17 -12.51 -26.94
C GLY A 325 13.95 -11.57 -26.77
N PRO A 326 12.72 -12.11 -26.60
CA PRO A 326 11.53 -11.30 -26.31
C PRO A 326 11.64 -10.43 -25.04
N VAL A 327 12.19 -10.98 -23.95
CA VAL A 327 12.32 -10.28 -22.66
C VAL A 327 13.42 -9.22 -22.72
N GLU A 328 14.61 -9.54 -23.24
CA GLU A 328 15.71 -8.58 -23.38
C GLU A 328 15.36 -7.43 -24.33
N SER A 329 14.65 -7.70 -25.43
CA SER A 329 14.16 -6.66 -26.34
C SER A 329 13.18 -5.70 -25.63
N SER A 330 12.26 -6.25 -24.83
CA SER A 330 11.26 -5.48 -24.08
C SER A 330 11.91 -4.66 -22.96
N LEU A 331 12.85 -5.25 -22.21
CA LEU A 331 13.64 -4.55 -21.19
C LEU A 331 14.42 -3.37 -21.79
N SER A 332 15.18 -3.63 -22.86
CA SER A 332 16.06 -2.63 -23.48
C SER A 332 15.29 -1.48 -24.12
N ARG A 333 14.08 -1.74 -24.65
CA ARG A 333 13.26 -0.74 -25.36
C ARG A 333 12.34 0.06 -24.44
N GLU A 334 11.76 -0.57 -23.41
CA GLU A 334 10.63 0.01 -22.66
C GLU A 334 10.92 0.19 -21.16
N VAL A 335 11.85 -0.56 -20.57
CA VAL A 335 12.18 -0.47 -19.14
C VAL A 335 13.47 0.32 -18.90
N GLU A 336 14.59 -0.04 -19.55
CA GLU A 336 15.90 0.61 -19.37
C GLU A 336 15.87 2.14 -19.58
N PRO A 337 15.18 2.71 -20.61
CA PRO A 337 15.12 4.15 -20.82
C PRO A 337 14.35 4.92 -19.73
N GLN A 338 13.64 4.22 -18.83
CA GLN A 338 12.83 4.80 -17.76
C GLN A 338 13.37 4.44 -16.36
N LEU A 339 14.14 3.35 -16.25
CA LEU A 339 14.66 2.81 -15.00
C LEU A 339 15.35 3.85 -14.11
N ALA A 340 16.18 4.73 -14.68
CA ALA A 340 16.88 5.77 -13.93
C ALA A 340 15.93 6.81 -13.31
N TRP A 341 14.90 7.24 -14.06
CA TRP A 341 13.89 8.17 -13.56
C TRP A 341 12.99 7.52 -12.49
N VAL A 342 12.44 6.33 -12.75
CA VAL A 342 11.58 5.64 -11.78
C VAL A 342 12.35 5.33 -10.48
N MET A 343 13.64 5.00 -10.58
CA MET A 343 14.51 4.79 -9.42
C MET A 343 14.75 6.08 -8.61
N GLU A 344 14.92 7.23 -9.26
CA GLU A 344 15.03 8.53 -8.58
C GLU A 344 13.74 8.87 -7.84
N GLU A 345 12.60 8.80 -8.53
CA GLU A 345 11.29 9.11 -7.96
C GLU A 345 10.89 8.16 -6.83
N LEU A 346 11.26 6.88 -6.90
CA LEU A 346 11.07 5.92 -5.80
C LEU A 346 11.94 6.26 -4.59
N LEU A 347 13.21 6.63 -4.81
CA LEU A 347 14.18 6.85 -3.75
C LEU A 347 13.99 8.19 -3.03
N HIS A 348 13.68 9.28 -3.75
CA HIS A 348 13.66 10.63 -3.19
C HIS A 348 12.71 10.78 -1.97
N PRO A 349 11.43 10.35 -2.02
CA PRO A 349 10.48 10.54 -0.91
C PRO A 349 10.81 9.66 0.32
N VAL A 350 11.15 8.38 0.11
CA VAL A 350 11.56 7.49 1.19
C VAL A 350 12.89 7.92 1.82
N HIS A 351 13.81 8.50 1.03
CA HIS A 351 15.06 9.06 1.54
C HIS A 351 14.82 10.27 2.45
N GLN A 352 13.96 11.22 2.05
CA GLN A 352 13.58 12.35 2.90
C GLN A 352 12.93 11.88 4.22
N GLY A 353 11.92 11.00 4.15
CA GLY A 353 11.23 10.51 5.34
C GLY A 353 12.14 9.71 6.29
N ILE A 354 13.09 8.93 5.75
CA ILE A 354 14.11 8.24 6.54
C ILE A 354 15.09 9.23 7.21
N GLY A 355 15.46 10.32 6.52
CA GLY A 355 16.23 11.41 7.12
C GLY A 355 15.50 12.05 8.30
N MET A 356 14.21 12.34 8.13
CA MET A 356 13.36 12.97 9.14
C MET A 356 13.20 12.11 10.41
N ILE A 357 12.91 10.80 10.29
CA ILE A 357 12.89 9.91 11.48
C ILE A 357 14.27 9.81 12.15
N GLY A 358 15.36 9.91 11.39
CA GLY A 358 16.72 9.92 11.93
C GLY A 358 16.98 11.15 12.81
N THR A 359 16.59 12.34 12.34
CA THR A 359 16.69 13.59 13.13
C THR A 359 15.80 13.56 14.37
N LEU A 360 14.57 13.05 14.25
CA LEU A 360 13.64 12.87 15.37
C LEU A 360 14.20 11.91 16.43
N LEU A 361 14.78 10.78 16.01
CA LEU A 361 15.42 9.79 16.88
C LEU A 361 16.58 10.40 17.67
N VAL A 362 17.49 11.11 16.98
CA VAL A 362 18.62 11.80 17.61
C VAL A 362 18.12 12.84 18.62
N HIS A 363 17.17 13.70 18.23
CA HIS A 363 16.61 14.72 19.10
C HIS A 363 16.00 14.12 20.39
N ARG A 364 15.21 13.05 20.28
CA ARG A 364 14.56 12.40 21.43
C ARG A 364 15.58 11.69 22.33
N MET A 365 16.63 11.06 21.79
CA MET A 365 17.73 10.51 22.59
C MET A 365 18.51 11.60 23.32
N ASP A 366 18.81 12.72 22.66
CA ASP A 366 19.51 13.85 23.28
C ASP A 366 18.67 14.52 24.38
N SER A 367 17.34 14.63 24.19
CA SER A 367 16.43 15.12 25.24
C SER A 367 16.38 14.18 26.44
N LEU A 368 16.31 12.86 26.23
CA LEU A 368 16.42 11.85 27.29
C LEU A 368 17.72 12.00 28.09
N ILE A 369 18.87 12.12 27.41
CA ILE A 369 20.18 12.23 28.08
C ILE A 369 20.27 13.55 28.88
N ARG A 370 19.80 14.67 28.32
CA ARG A 370 19.70 15.96 29.03
C ARG A 370 18.78 15.89 30.26
N ASN A 371 17.65 15.20 30.17
CA ASN A 371 16.70 15.08 31.27
C ASN A 371 17.26 14.20 32.40
N VAL A 372 17.92 13.09 32.06
CA VAL A 372 18.69 12.26 33.01
C VAL A 372 19.88 13.04 33.62
N GLN A 373 20.52 13.93 32.85
CA GLN A 373 21.58 14.82 33.35
C GLN A 373 21.06 15.91 34.30
N ARG A 374 19.81 16.33 34.18
CA ARG A 374 19.14 17.34 35.04
C ARG A 374 18.49 16.73 36.30
N SER A 375 17.69 15.68 36.16
CA SER A 375 16.93 15.09 37.28
C SER A 375 17.83 14.42 38.32
N ARG A 376 17.71 14.78 39.61
CA ARG A 376 18.46 14.12 40.70
C ARG A 376 18.00 12.68 40.99
N VAL A 377 16.92 12.20 40.38
CA VAL A 377 16.24 10.93 40.70
C VAL A 377 16.45 9.90 39.59
N VAL A 378 17.04 8.74 39.94
CA VAL A 378 17.37 7.67 38.96
C VAL A 378 16.11 7.07 38.32
N ALA A 379 14.95 7.11 38.99
CA ALA A 379 13.68 6.63 38.41
C ALA A 379 13.29 7.33 37.10
N VAL A 380 13.70 8.60 36.92
CA VAL A 380 13.45 9.36 35.67
C VAL A 380 14.13 8.72 34.46
N LEU A 381 15.25 8.00 34.64
CA LEU A 381 15.82 7.21 33.54
C LEU A 381 14.83 6.17 33.01
N LYS A 382 14.13 5.46 33.90
CA LYS A 382 13.16 4.44 33.49
C LYS A 382 11.96 5.08 32.81
N GLU A 383 11.49 6.21 33.32
CA GLU A 383 10.38 7.00 32.75
C GLU A 383 10.72 7.52 31.34
N GLU A 384 11.89 8.12 31.15
CA GLU A 384 12.38 8.61 29.85
C GLU A 384 12.60 7.46 28.85
N VAL A 385 13.21 6.34 29.27
CA VAL A 385 13.41 5.17 28.41
C VAL A 385 12.08 4.52 28.02
N CYS A 386 11.07 4.53 28.90
CA CYS A 386 9.70 4.14 28.58
C CYS A 386 9.02 5.14 27.61
N SER A 387 9.16 6.45 27.84
CA SER A 387 8.62 7.52 26.99
C SER A 387 9.17 7.46 25.56
N LEU A 388 10.49 7.23 25.40
CA LEU A 388 11.11 6.98 24.09
C LEU A 388 10.48 5.76 23.38
N GLY A 389 10.00 4.78 24.15
CA GLY A 389 9.29 3.59 23.66
C GLY A 389 7.99 3.88 22.90
N ASN A 390 7.37 5.03 23.14
CA ASN A 390 6.13 5.44 22.48
C ASN A 390 6.37 6.16 21.14
N LEU A 391 7.60 6.65 20.89
CA LEU A 391 7.95 7.45 19.72
C LEU A 391 7.54 6.87 18.34
N PRO A 392 7.61 5.54 18.07
CA PRO A 392 7.15 4.99 16.79
C PRO A 392 5.63 5.04 16.59
N TRP A 393 4.88 5.31 17.66
CA TRP A 393 3.42 5.30 17.74
C TRP A 393 2.86 6.71 18.04
N ASP A 394 3.74 7.67 18.24
CA ASP A 394 3.47 9.08 18.48
C ASP A 394 3.14 9.75 17.13
N LEU A 395 1.86 9.76 16.76
CA LEU A 395 1.42 10.19 15.43
C LEU A 395 1.68 11.68 15.17
N GLU A 396 1.64 12.53 16.20
CA GLU A 396 1.96 13.96 16.07
C GLU A 396 3.42 14.16 15.63
N LEU A 397 4.36 13.38 16.19
CA LEU A 397 5.78 13.45 15.82
C LEU A 397 6.14 12.67 14.55
N MET A 398 5.42 11.59 14.24
CA MET A 398 5.68 10.75 13.06
C MET A 398 4.99 11.22 11.78
N GLN A 399 3.87 11.95 11.86
CA GLN A 399 3.11 12.40 10.69
C GLN A 399 3.93 13.26 9.71
N PRO A 400 4.83 14.18 10.13
CA PRO A 400 5.70 14.91 9.20
C PRO A 400 6.63 14.01 8.38
N CYS A 401 7.09 12.90 8.96
CA CYS A 401 7.87 11.89 8.25
C CYS A 401 6.99 11.14 7.22
N TYR A 402 5.79 10.74 7.64
CA TYR A 402 4.81 10.05 6.78
C TYR A 402 4.30 10.91 5.61
N GLN A 403 4.18 12.23 5.80
CA GLN A 403 3.79 13.19 4.74
C GLN A 403 4.75 13.14 3.55
N LYS A 404 6.05 12.90 3.76
CA LYS A 404 7.01 12.79 2.65
C LYS A 404 6.68 11.64 1.70
N ALA A 405 6.09 10.53 2.17
CA ALA A 405 5.66 9.44 1.29
C ALA A 405 4.51 9.84 0.35
N GLU A 406 3.66 10.81 0.70
CA GLU A 406 2.53 11.23 -0.15
C GLU A 406 3.00 11.92 -1.46
N LEU A 407 4.27 12.32 -1.56
CA LEU A 407 4.86 12.88 -2.79
C LEU A 407 4.75 11.93 -4.00
N TYR A 408 4.69 10.62 -3.78
CA TYR A 408 4.53 9.61 -4.85
C TYR A 408 3.25 9.82 -5.68
N TRP A 409 2.19 10.43 -5.12
CA TRP A 409 0.94 10.70 -5.86
C TRP A 409 1.14 11.63 -7.06
N GLY A 410 1.99 12.66 -6.90
CA GLY A 410 2.34 13.56 -8.00
C GLY A 410 3.45 12.99 -8.87
N SER A 411 4.54 12.52 -8.25
CA SER A 411 5.78 12.27 -8.99
C SER A 411 5.76 10.99 -9.85
N LEU A 412 4.93 10.01 -9.49
CA LEU A 412 4.77 8.75 -10.24
C LEU A 412 3.48 8.69 -11.09
N GLN A 413 2.78 9.80 -11.30
CA GLN A 413 1.48 9.83 -11.99
C GLN A 413 1.51 9.10 -13.35
N GLY A 414 2.54 9.34 -14.16
CA GLY A 414 2.71 8.76 -15.50
C GLY A 414 3.06 7.27 -15.57
N LEU A 415 3.18 6.55 -14.44
CA LEU A 415 3.38 5.09 -14.46
C LEU A 415 2.10 4.33 -14.87
N LYS A 416 0.92 4.93 -14.68
CA LYS A 416 -0.36 4.30 -15.03
C LYS A 416 -0.47 4.07 -16.54
N GLU A 417 -0.20 5.10 -17.34
CA GLU A 417 -0.31 5.05 -18.80
C GLU A 417 0.85 4.27 -19.43
N ARG A 418 2.07 4.36 -18.86
CA ARG A 418 3.28 3.72 -19.40
C ARG A 418 3.36 2.22 -19.09
N PHE A 419 3.02 1.82 -17.86
CA PHE A 419 3.28 0.47 -17.34
C PHE A 419 2.03 -0.23 -16.79
N GLY A 420 0.88 0.45 -16.69
CA GLY A 420 -0.32 -0.10 -16.05
C GLY A 420 -0.21 -0.19 -14.52
N PHE A 421 0.65 0.63 -13.91
CA PHE A 421 0.83 0.63 -12.46
C PHE A 421 -0.33 1.33 -11.75
N HIS A 422 -0.98 0.60 -10.85
CA HIS A 422 -2.10 1.08 -10.04
C HIS A 422 -1.80 0.96 -8.53
N GLY A 423 -0.51 0.85 -8.18
CA GLY A 423 -0.05 0.49 -6.85
C GLY A 423 0.23 1.67 -5.91
N THR A 424 0.03 2.93 -6.31
CA THR A 424 0.53 4.11 -5.57
C THR A 424 0.11 4.16 -4.10
N LYS A 425 -1.15 3.83 -3.76
CA LYS A 425 -1.57 3.71 -2.34
C LYS A 425 -0.78 2.66 -1.54
N ASN A 426 -0.43 1.54 -2.18
CA ASN A 426 0.37 0.49 -1.57
C ASN A 426 1.82 0.97 -1.34
N LEU A 427 2.41 1.65 -2.34
CA LEU A 427 3.75 2.24 -2.26
C LEU A 427 3.87 3.27 -1.11
N VAL A 428 2.91 4.19 -1.01
CA VAL A 428 2.83 5.18 0.07
C VAL A 428 2.76 4.49 1.44
N PHE A 429 1.86 3.52 1.60
CA PHE A 429 1.72 2.79 2.86
C PHE A 429 2.97 1.97 3.21
N SER A 430 3.61 1.31 2.25
CA SER A 430 4.87 0.58 2.47
C SER A 430 6.03 1.52 2.86
N ALA A 431 6.11 2.73 2.32
CA ALA A 431 7.11 3.71 2.73
C ALA A 431 6.87 4.18 4.17
N GLN A 432 5.62 4.46 4.53
CA GLN A 432 5.22 4.86 5.89
C GLN A 432 5.45 3.72 6.91
N ASP A 433 5.16 2.47 6.54
CA ASP A 433 5.48 1.28 7.35
C ASP A 433 6.98 1.11 7.55
N LEU A 434 7.79 1.28 6.49
CA LEU A 434 9.24 1.19 6.59
C LEU A 434 9.83 2.26 7.53
N MET A 435 9.34 3.50 7.43
CA MET A 435 9.74 4.58 8.34
C MET A 435 9.41 4.26 9.79
N GLN A 436 8.23 3.68 10.06
CA GLN A 436 7.88 3.26 11.41
C GLN A 436 8.75 2.09 11.89
N GLN A 437 8.95 1.06 11.06
CA GLN A 437 9.73 -0.12 11.43
C GLN A 437 11.19 0.21 11.75
N LEU A 438 11.80 1.14 11.00
CA LEU A 438 13.16 1.64 11.29
C LEU A 438 13.21 2.42 12.61
N MET A 439 12.23 3.30 12.87
CA MET A 439 12.10 4.03 14.13
C MET A 439 11.87 3.07 15.32
N GLU A 440 10.98 2.09 15.18
CA GLU A 440 10.67 1.11 16.22
C GLU A 440 11.87 0.22 16.55
N ASN A 441 12.54 -0.34 15.55
CA ASN A 441 13.73 -1.18 15.76
C ASN A 441 14.88 -0.37 16.39
N ALA A 442 15.03 0.91 16.05
CA ALA A 442 16.02 1.80 16.69
C ALA A 442 15.70 2.07 18.17
N VAL A 443 14.46 2.46 18.46
CA VAL A 443 13.95 2.68 19.82
C VAL A 443 14.06 1.40 20.66
N TYR A 444 13.66 0.25 20.12
CA TYR A 444 13.75 -1.03 20.81
C TYR A 444 15.19 -1.45 21.06
N THR A 445 16.10 -1.28 20.09
CA THR A 445 17.53 -1.53 20.29
C THR A 445 18.12 -0.63 21.37
N PHE A 446 17.72 0.65 21.45
CA PHE A 446 18.11 1.55 22.53
C PHE A 446 17.57 1.09 23.89
N GLN A 447 16.31 0.67 23.98
CA GLN A 447 15.72 0.13 25.21
C GLN A 447 16.46 -1.12 25.70
N GLN A 448 16.78 -2.07 24.81
CA GLN A 448 17.51 -3.29 25.18
C GLN A 448 18.95 -3.02 25.60
N LEU A 449 19.71 -2.23 24.82
CA LEU A 449 21.11 -1.91 25.15
C LEU A 449 21.23 -1.03 26.40
N SER A 450 20.29 -0.11 26.64
CA SER A 450 20.28 0.67 27.89
C SER A 450 19.90 -0.20 29.09
N ALA A 451 18.93 -1.11 28.96
CA ALA A 451 18.58 -2.04 30.03
C ALA A 451 19.77 -2.95 30.43
N GLN A 452 20.49 -3.50 29.44
CA GLN A 452 21.64 -4.39 29.65
C GLN A 452 22.88 -3.68 30.26
N HIS A 453 23.01 -2.37 30.11
CA HIS A 453 24.26 -1.66 30.42
C HIS A 453 24.13 -0.53 31.45
N VAL A 454 22.93 -0.05 31.73
CA VAL A 454 22.70 1.14 32.56
C VAL A 454 22.10 0.79 33.92
N PHE A 455 21.26 -0.25 34.03
CA PHE A 455 20.71 -0.68 35.33
C PHE A 455 21.75 -1.31 36.29
N SER A 456 22.94 -1.65 35.79
CA SER A 456 24.09 -2.07 36.61
C SER A 456 24.96 -0.90 37.12
N ALA A 457 24.75 0.33 36.64
CA ALA A 457 25.62 1.46 36.92
C ALA A 457 25.16 2.29 38.16
N THR A 458 25.85 2.13 39.29
CA THR A 458 25.56 2.86 40.55
C THR A 458 25.95 4.34 40.57
N ARG A 459 26.65 4.86 39.55
CA ARG A 459 27.10 6.27 39.49
C ARG A 459 26.50 7.01 38.29
N ARG A 460 25.89 8.18 38.54
CA ARG A 460 25.29 9.07 37.51
C ARG A 460 26.21 9.36 36.31
N ARG A 461 27.49 9.69 36.54
CA ARG A 461 28.45 9.97 35.45
C ARG A 461 28.69 8.73 34.58
N HIS A 462 28.65 7.53 35.16
CA HIS A 462 28.76 6.27 34.44
C HIS A 462 27.48 5.98 33.64
N VAL A 463 26.30 6.19 34.23
CA VAL A 463 24.99 6.12 33.55
C VAL A 463 24.98 6.99 32.28
N LEU A 464 25.38 8.27 32.37
CA LEU A 464 25.41 9.17 31.22
C LEU A 464 26.42 8.73 30.15
N CYS A 465 27.64 8.34 30.54
CA CYS A 465 28.65 7.79 29.63
C CYS A 465 28.15 6.53 28.89
N MET A 466 27.45 5.64 29.59
CA MET A 466 26.88 4.43 28.97
C MET A 466 25.71 4.75 28.05
N LEU A 467 24.87 5.75 28.36
CA LEU A 467 23.79 6.19 27.46
C LEU A 467 24.33 6.78 26.15
N GLU A 468 25.39 7.59 26.19
CA GLU A 468 26.05 8.10 24.98
C GLU A 468 26.71 6.96 24.17
N LYS A 469 27.37 6.00 24.84
CA LYS A 469 27.91 4.80 24.19
C LYS A 469 26.80 3.94 23.56
N VAL A 470 25.61 3.87 24.16
CA VAL A 470 24.43 3.20 23.59
C VAL A 470 23.85 3.98 22.40
N LYS A 471 23.66 5.30 22.52
CA LYS A 471 23.24 6.20 21.42
C LYS A 471 24.13 6.00 20.20
N GLY A 472 25.45 6.11 20.36
CA GLY A 472 26.42 5.92 19.27
C GLY A 472 26.38 4.54 18.62
N ARG A 473 26.12 3.47 19.40
CA ARG A 473 25.92 2.11 18.87
C ARG A 473 24.61 1.98 18.08
N VAL A 474 23.50 2.55 18.57
CA VAL A 474 22.20 2.47 17.89
C VAL A 474 22.22 3.27 16.59
N LEU A 475 22.78 4.49 16.59
CA LEU A 475 22.85 5.32 15.39
C LEU A 475 23.68 4.67 14.27
N LYS A 476 24.82 4.04 14.58
CA LYS A 476 25.60 3.26 13.58
C LYS A 476 24.80 2.12 12.96
N LYS A 477 24.07 1.35 13.77
CA LYS A 477 23.20 0.27 13.28
C LYS A 477 22.07 0.82 12.40
N PHE A 478 21.39 1.86 12.88
CA PHE A 478 20.31 2.53 12.16
C PHE A 478 20.78 3.09 10.80
N GLU A 479 21.98 3.68 10.73
CA GLU A 479 22.55 4.21 9.49
C GLU A 479 22.85 3.09 8.46
N SER A 480 23.31 1.91 8.91
CA SER A 480 23.47 0.74 8.06
C SER A 480 22.12 0.20 7.57
N ASP A 481 21.18 0.02 8.50
CA ASP A 481 19.85 -0.53 8.25
C ASP A 481 19.02 0.37 7.34
N CYS A 482 19.18 1.70 7.43
CA CYS A 482 18.56 2.67 6.53
C CYS A 482 19.08 2.55 5.08
N ARG A 483 20.40 2.36 4.88
CA ARG A 483 20.96 2.13 3.53
C ARG A 483 20.45 0.82 2.92
N PHE A 484 20.46 -0.26 3.71
CA PHE A 484 19.92 -1.56 3.30
C PHE A 484 18.43 -1.49 2.96
N ALA A 485 17.65 -0.85 3.83
CA ALA A 485 16.22 -0.59 3.63
C ALA A 485 15.94 0.20 2.35
N GLN A 486 16.68 1.29 2.08
CA GLN A 486 16.50 2.08 0.87
C GLN A 486 16.81 1.28 -0.40
N LYS A 487 17.92 0.54 -0.45
CA LYS A 487 18.23 -0.34 -1.61
C LYS A 487 17.15 -1.39 -1.82
N ARG A 488 16.74 -2.10 -0.77
CA ARG A 488 15.69 -3.14 -0.85
C ARG A 488 14.35 -2.55 -1.29
N PHE A 489 13.90 -1.46 -0.67
CA PHE A 489 12.61 -0.83 -0.98
C PHE A 489 12.53 -0.40 -2.45
N VAL A 490 13.57 0.24 -2.96
CA VAL A 490 13.65 0.66 -4.37
C VAL A 490 13.67 -0.56 -5.30
N GLN A 491 14.48 -1.59 -5.01
CA GLN A 491 14.51 -2.82 -5.80
C GLN A 491 13.12 -3.51 -5.85
N GLU A 492 12.47 -3.64 -4.69
CA GLU A 492 11.16 -4.28 -4.53
C GLU A 492 10.08 -3.53 -5.34
N TRP A 493 10.04 -2.19 -5.26
CA TRP A 493 9.06 -1.41 -6.02
C TRP A 493 9.35 -1.31 -7.52
N LEU A 494 10.61 -1.31 -7.95
CA LEU A 494 10.96 -1.44 -9.36
C LEU A 494 10.48 -2.78 -9.94
N VAL A 495 10.55 -3.87 -9.16
CA VAL A 495 9.95 -5.15 -9.53
C VAL A 495 8.43 -5.08 -9.59
N GLN A 496 7.76 -4.51 -8.58
CA GLN A 496 6.28 -4.37 -8.56
C GLN A 496 5.72 -3.49 -9.69
N ILE A 497 6.52 -2.56 -10.23
CA ILE A 497 6.16 -1.72 -11.38
C ILE A 497 6.41 -2.47 -12.71
N PHE A 498 7.62 -3.01 -12.91
CA PHE A 498 8.03 -3.52 -14.23
C PHE A 498 7.71 -5.00 -14.49
N LEU A 499 7.73 -5.88 -13.48
CA LEU A 499 7.45 -7.31 -13.68
C LEU A 499 6.04 -7.55 -14.26
N PRO A 500 4.95 -6.95 -13.73
CA PRO A 500 3.60 -7.22 -14.24
C PRO A 500 3.41 -6.72 -15.67
N PHE A 501 4.06 -5.61 -16.02
CA PHE A 501 4.11 -5.07 -17.38
C PHE A 501 4.81 -6.02 -18.35
N LEU A 502 5.99 -6.55 -17.97
CA LEU A 502 6.74 -7.51 -18.79
C LEU A 502 5.94 -8.81 -18.99
N LEU A 503 5.34 -9.36 -17.94
CA LEU A 503 4.53 -10.58 -18.03
C LEU A 503 3.31 -10.37 -18.96
N ARG A 504 2.63 -9.21 -18.88
CA ARG A 504 1.55 -8.84 -19.80
C ARG A 504 2.02 -8.62 -21.24
N ARG A 505 3.23 -8.07 -21.45
CA ARG A 505 3.86 -7.95 -22.78
C ARG A 505 4.19 -9.32 -23.39
N MET A 506 4.63 -10.27 -22.56
CA MET A 506 5.04 -11.61 -23.00
C MET A 506 3.87 -12.60 -23.14
N GLU A 507 2.72 -12.35 -22.51
CA GLU A 507 1.54 -13.23 -22.53
C GLU A 507 1.17 -13.73 -23.93
N VAL A 508 1.10 -12.82 -24.91
CA VAL A 508 0.69 -13.12 -26.30
C VAL A 508 1.60 -14.14 -27.00
N ASN A 509 2.90 -14.13 -26.67
CA ASN A 509 3.92 -14.92 -27.39
C ASN A 509 4.41 -16.13 -26.59
N CYS A 510 4.49 -16.02 -25.26
CA CYS A 510 5.11 -17.03 -24.40
C CYS A 510 4.09 -17.95 -23.71
N LYS A 511 2.92 -17.45 -23.30
CA LYS A 511 1.94 -18.23 -22.50
C LYS A 511 1.42 -19.45 -23.26
N VAL A 512 1.27 -19.32 -24.59
CA VAL A 512 0.88 -20.42 -25.49
C VAL A 512 1.99 -21.49 -25.62
N GLU A 513 3.26 -21.17 -25.35
CA GLU A 513 4.36 -22.14 -25.40
C GLU A 513 4.57 -22.91 -24.08
N LEU A 514 4.12 -22.36 -22.94
CA LEU A 514 4.35 -22.94 -21.61
C LEU A 514 3.81 -24.38 -21.46
N HIS A 515 2.64 -24.68 -22.03
CA HIS A 515 2.00 -26.00 -21.93
C HIS A 515 2.86 -27.16 -22.50
N LYS A 516 3.87 -26.84 -23.32
CA LYS A 516 4.80 -27.85 -23.86
C LYS A 516 5.73 -28.40 -22.78
N TYR A 517 6.03 -27.59 -21.76
CA TYR A 517 6.94 -27.91 -20.66
C TYR A 517 6.23 -28.56 -19.46
N GLU A 518 4.90 -28.55 -19.38
CA GLU A 518 4.16 -29.31 -18.35
C GLU A 518 4.58 -30.79 -18.31
N LYS A 519 4.91 -31.35 -19.48
CA LYS A 519 5.36 -32.74 -19.67
C LYS A 519 6.77 -33.02 -19.15
N ASP A 520 7.55 -31.99 -18.85
CA ASP A 520 8.85 -32.12 -18.18
C ASP A 520 8.70 -32.29 -16.65
N VAL A 521 7.52 -31.99 -16.08
CA VAL A 521 7.27 -32.16 -14.64
C VAL A 521 6.80 -33.58 -14.35
N PHE A 522 7.46 -34.27 -13.42
CA PHE A 522 7.00 -35.59 -12.97
C PHE A 522 5.63 -35.49 -12.31
N ALA A 523 4.76 -36.49 -12.54
CA ALA A 523 3.38 -36.49 -12.06
C ALA A 523 3.29 -36.26 -10.54
N ASP A 524 4.17 -36.89 -9.77
CA ASP A 524 4.23 -36.75 -8.31
C ASP A 524 4.59 -35.34 -7.84
N TYR A 525 5.29 -34.54 -8.66
CA TYR A 525 5.71 -33.17 -8.34
C TYR A 525 4.78 -32.09 -8.93
N SER A 526 3.83 -32.47 -9.79
CA SER A 526 2.90 -31.55 -10.51
C SER A 526 2.02 -30.65 -9.63
N HIS A 527 1.88 -30.99 -8.34
CA HIS A 527 1.13 -30.21 -7.35
C HIS A 527 2.01 -29.23 -6.54
N ILE A 528 3.32 -29.23 -6.78
CA ILE A 528 4.35 -28.46 -6.06
C ILE A 528 5.10 -27.56 -7.05
N ILE A 529 5.57 -28.14 -8.16
CA ILE A 529 6.29 -27.46 -9.24
C ILE A 529 5.28 -27.11 -10.34
N THR A 530 5.29 -25.85 -10.78
CA THR A 530 4.44 -25.37 -11.89
C THR A 530 5.24 -24.52 -12.87
N ILE A 531 4.87 -24.60 -14.15
CA ILE A 531 5.60 -23.96 -15.25
C ILE A 531 5.45 -22.44 -15.19
N GLU A 532 4.29 -21.97 -14.74
CA GLU A 532 3.96 -20.56 -14.53
C GLU A 532 4.93 -19.93 -13.52
N ASN A 533 5.10 -20.55 -12.35
CA ASN A 533 6.02 -20.06 -11.32
C ASN A 533 7.46 -19.99 -11.83
N ILE A 534 7.95 -21.06 -12.50
CA ILE A 534 9.33 -21.08 -13.03
C ILE A 534 9.49 -20.03 -14.15
N TYR A 535 8.49 -19.88 -15.02
CA TYR A 535 8.47 -18.85 -16.06
C TYR A 535 8.56 -17.44 -15.47
N GLU A 536 7.79 -17.14 -14.42
CA GLU A 536 7.84 -15.83 -13.77
C GLU A 536 9.15 -15.60 -13.01
N ASP A 537 9.67 -16.61 -12.31
CA ASP A 537 10.99 -16.54 -11.65
C ASP A 537 12.11 -16.30 -12.70
N VAL A 538 12.02 -16.88 -13.90
CA VAL A 538 12.94 -16.62 -15.02
C VAL A 538 12.81 -15.19 -15.54
N VAL A 539 11.59 -14.68 -15.81
CA VAL A 539 11.39 -13.28 -16.28
C VAL A 539 11.85 -12.28 -15.22
N LEU A 540 11.59 -12.57 -13.93
CA LEU A 540 12.08 -11.81 -12.79
C LEU A 540 13.62 -11.83 -12.68
N SER A 541 14.28 -12.93 -13.05
CA SER A 541 15.75 -12.98 -13.07
C SER A 541 16.36 -12.00 -14.08
N PHE A 542 15.81 -11.89 -15.29
CA PHE A 542 16.23 -10.90 -16.28
C PHE A 542 15.97 -9.46 -15.81
N LEU A 543 14.81 -9.19 -15.21
CA LEU A 543 14.49 -7.87 -14.66
C LEU A 543 15.46 -7.49 -13.52
N ASN A 544 15.72 -8.40 -12.57
CA ASN A 544 16.66 -8.16 -11.47
C ASN A 544 18.08 -7.85 -11.95
N GLN A 545 18.57 -8.48 -13.03
CA GLN A 545 19.87 -8.14 -13.62
C GLN A 545 19.94 -6.67 -14.07
N LYS A 546 18.88 -6.16 -14.70
CA LYS A 546 18.81 -4.75 -15.14
C LYS A 546 18.63 -3.80 -13.95
N VAL A 547 17.71 -4.12 -13.03
CA VAL A 547 17.42 -3.33 -11.82
C VAL A 547 18.66 -3.20 -10.93
N ASN A 548 19.33 -4.30 -10.60
CA ASN A 548 20.52 -4.27 -9.74
C ASN A 548 21.66 -3.46 -10.38
N ARG A 549 21.91 -3.66 -11.69
CA ARG A 549 22.91 -2.87 -12.43
C ARG A 549 22.59 -1.36 -12.40
N GLY A 550 21.31 -0.99 -12.54
CA GLY A 550 20.87 0.40 -12.41
C GLY A 550 21.10 0.96 -11.01
N ILE A 551 20.70 0.20 -9.97
CA ILE A 551 20.89 0.57 -8.56
C ILE A 551 22.37 0.75 -8.21
N ASP A 552 23.24 -0.17 -8.63
CA ASP A 552 24.67 -0.10 -8.32
C ASP A 552 25.34 1.09 -9.03
N THR A 553 24.96 1.35 -10.28
CA THR A 553 25.38 2.57 -11.03
C THR A 553 24.92 3.86 -10.33
N ALA A 554 23.74 3.86 -9.70
CA ALA A 554 23.23 5.01 -8.95
C ALA A 554 23.80 5.12 -7.52
N ALA A 555 24.27 4.01 -6.94
CA ALA A 555 24.93 3.99 -5.64
C ALA A 555 26.33 4.63 -5.71
N GLU A 556 27.07 4.41 -6.80
CA GLU A 556 28.34 5.10 -7.09
C GLU A 556 28.16 6.63 -7.17
N LEU A 557 27.00 7.10 -7.65
CA LEU A 557 26.64 8.53 -7.68
C LEU A 557 26.13 9.07 -6.33
N ARG A 558 25.73 8.21 -5.38
CA ARG A 558 25.08 8.60 -4.11
C ARG A 558 25.72 7.99 -2.87
N ALA A 559 27.01 8.28 -2.68
CA ALA A 559 27.69 8.12 -1.41
C ALA A 559 27.10 9.06 -0.33
N PHE A 560 25.97 8.66 0.29
CA PHE A 560 25.20 9.47 1.23
C PHE A 560 26.03 9.89 2.47
N HIS A 561 26.16 11.21 2.66
CA HIS A 561 26.76 11.86 3.81
C HIS A 561 25.67 12.60 4.63
N PRO A 562 25.22 12.09 5.79
CA PRO A 562 24.32 12.85 6.65
C PRO A 562 25.06 14.07 7.22
N GLY A 563 24.57 15.28 6.94
CA GLY A 563 25.00 16.52 7.62
C GLY A 563 25.65 17.62 6.77
N LYS A 564 25.76 17.48 5.44
CA LYS A 564 26.08 18.64 4.58
C LYS A 564 24.81 19.46 4.32
N LYS A 565 24.73 20.67 4.89
CA LYS A 565 23.87 21.73 4.36
C LYS A 565 24.42 22.20 3.02
N GLU A 566 23.56 22.43 2.02
CA GLU A 566 23.90 23.40 0.99
C GLU A 566 23.91 24.79 1.63
N VAL A 567 25.05 25.47 1.58
CA VAL A 567 25.25 26.80 2.14
C VAL A 567 25.72 27.71 1.02
N THR A 568 24.78 28.50 0.48
CA THR A 568 25.14 29.78 -0.12
C THR A 568 25.82 30.64 0.95
N ALA A 569 26.95 31.26 0.63
CA ALA A 569 27.77 31.98 1.60
C ALA A 569 26.96 33.11 2.27
N GLU A 570 27.09 33.38 3.58
CA GLU A 570 28.31 33.91 4.20
C GLU A 570 28.48 33.62 5.70
N THR A 571 29.74 33.45 6.10
CA THR A 571 30.36 33.86 7.38
C THR A 571 29.66 33.56 8.72
N CYS A 572 29.84 32.36 9.27
CA CYS A 572 30.66 32.17 10.50
C CYS A 572 30.94 30.68 10.82
N ALA A 573 32.07 30.39 11.48
CA ALA A 573 32.59 29.04 11.72
C ALA A 573 33.61 29.05 12.90
N PRO A 574 34.11 27.90 13.40
CA PRO A 574 33.53 26.54 13.45
C PRO A 574 33.62 25.88 14.86
N ALA A 575 32.95 24.75 15.04
CA ALA A 575 33.40 23.67 15.93
C ALA A 575 33.23 22.34 15.17
N ALA A 576 34.30 21.60 14.94
CA ALA A 576 34.34 20.54 13.93
C ALA A 576 34.05 19.14 14.48
N LEU A 577 33.18 18.40 13.79
CA LEU A 577 33.18 16.94 13.75
C LEU A 577 33.63 16.53 12.34
N SER A 578 34.87 16.08 12.20
CA SER A 578 35.48 15.67 10.93
C SER A 578 36.00 14.23 11.00
N MET A 579 36.25 13.65 9.82
CA MET A 579 37.01 12.40 9.61
C MET A 579 36.54 11.14 10.37
N TRP A 580 35.54 10.44 9.84
CA TRP A 580 35.25 9.04 10.20
C TRP A 580 35.38 8.18 8.94
N ASN A 581 36.59 7.67 8.67
CA ASN A 581 36.86 6.78 7.53
C ASN A 581 36.12 5.45 7.69
N LEU A 582 35.65 4.91 6.56
CA LEU A 582 35.26 3.50 6.44
C LEU A 582 36.51 2.67 6.11
N GLU A 583 37.07 1.99 7.11
CA GLU A 583 37.99 0.89 6.87
C GLU A 583 37.93 -0.13 8.02
N THR A 584 38.03 -1.42 7.68
CA THR A 584 37.99 -2.58 8.58
C THR A 584 36.70 -2.78 9.39
N ILE A 585 35.77 -3.56 8.83
CA ILE A 585 34.88 -4.40 9.66
C ILE A 585 35.71 -5.59 10.16
N HIS A 586 35.74 -5.81 11.46
CA HIS A 586 36.00 -7.13 12.03
C HIS A 586 35.00 -7.40 13.15
N SER A 587 34.43 -8.62 13.17
CA SER A 587 33.64 -9.11 14.28
C SER A 587 34.53 -9.39 15.49
N SER A 588 33.93 -9.34 16.69
CA SER A 588 34.58 -9.53 17.99
C SER A 588 35.57 -8.43 18.40
N LEU A 589 35.06 -7.41 19.12
CA LEU A 589 35.87 -6.57 20.00
C LEU A 589 35.46 -6.80 21.46
N GLN A 590 36.43 -7.22 22.26
CA GLN A 590 36.31 -7.47 23.68
C GLN A 590 36.27 -6.14 24.47
N TRP A 591 35.80 -6.16 25.73
CA TRP A 591 35.60 -4.92 26.50
C TRP A 591 36.89 -4.48 27.20
N ASP A 592 37.58 -3.48 26.64
CA ASP A 592 38.57 -2.71 27.40
C ASP A 592 37.87 -1.70 28.32
N LEU A 593 38.28 -1.68 29.60
CA LEU A 593 37.53 -1.03 30.68
C LEU A 593 37.93 0.43 30.95
N ASP A 594 39.08 0.88 30.44
CA ASP A 594 39.87 1.93 31.08
C ASP A 594 39.65 3.37 30.54
N THR A 595 38.78 3.57 29.55
CA THR A 595 38.49 4.90 28.95
C THR A 595 37.56 5.79 29.82
N CYS A 596 37.87 5.91 31.12
CA CYS A 596 37.06 6.63 32.11
C CYS A 596 37.88 7.41 33.17
N GLN A 597 39.14 7.76 32.90
CA GLN A 597 39.99 8.53 33.85
C GLN A 597 40.04 10.05 33.59
N ASP A 598 39.88 10.52 32.36
CA ASP A 598 40.16 11.92 31.95
C ASP A 598 39.11 12.99 32.38
N LEU A 599 38.28 12.69 33.38
CA LEU A 599 37.34 13.65 33.98
C LEU A 599 37.50 13.79 35.51
N GLN A 600 38.73 13.57 35.99
CA GLN A 600 39.20 14.06 37.28
C GLN A 600 39.81 15.46 37.14
N ASN A 601 38.98 16.51 37.16
CA ASN A 601 39.30 17.80 37.82
C ASN A 601 38.16 18.82 37.68
N SER A 602 37.39 19.00 38.75
CA SER A 602 36.67 20.24 39.08
C SER A 602 36.07 20.07 40.48
N HIS A 603 36.56 20.85 41.45
CA HIS A 603 35.88 20.99 42.73
C HIS A 603 34.60 21.82 42.52
N CYS A 604 33.54 21.46 43.25
CA CYS A 604 32.38 22.32 43.43
C CYS A 604 32.22 22.54 44.93
N GLU A 605 32.46 23.77 45.40
CA GLU A 605 31.92 24.22 46.68
C GLU A 605 30.41 24.44 46.54
N GLY A 606 29.66 24.21 47.62
CA GLY A 606 28.22 24.05 47.57
C GLY A 606 27.44 25.21 48.18
N SER A 607 26.18 25.35 47.77
CA SER A 607 25.16 26.11 48.49
C SER A 607 23.81 25.39 48.41
N GLN A 608 23.09 25.38 49.53
CA GLN A 608 21.63 25.20 49.57
C GLN A 608 20.99 26.54 49.11
N GLU A 609 19.71 26.70 48.77
CA GLU A 609 18.48 25.89 48.92
C GLU A 609 17.75 25.87 47.52
N GLU A 610 16.46 25.60 47.28
CA GLU A 610 15.23 25.40 48.07
C GLU A 610 14.27 24.44 47.31
N ILE A 611 13.07 24.13 47.84
CA ILE A 611 12.09 23.21 47.22
C ILE A 611 10.90 23.98 46.63
N GLY A 612 10.67 23.86 45.31
CA GLY A 612 9.61 24.59 44.60
C GLY A 612 8.83 23.75 43.57
N ARG A 613 7.61 23.36 43.95
CA ARG A 613 6.43 22.96 43.13
C ARG A 613 6.62 22.10 41.86
N SER A 614 5.96 20.94 41.90
CA SER A 614 5.60 20.15 40.70
C SER A 614 4.63 20.93 39.80
N SER A 615 4.93 20.96 38.50
CA SER A 615 4.01 21.27 37.41
C SER A 615 4.13 20.18 36.34
N ARG A 616 3.01 19.65 35.85
CA ARG A 616 3.00 18.80 34.65
C ARG A 616 3.06 19.69 33.41
N GLU A 617 4.25 20.12 33.04
CA GLU A 617 4.46 20.69 31.71
C GLU A 617 4.45 19.53 30.70
N THR A 618 3.39 19.46 29.90
CA THR A 618 3.40 18.72 28.63
C THR A 618 4.46 19.36 27.75
N CYS A 619 5.64 18.72 27.68
CA CYS A 619 6.76 19.19 26.88
C CYS A 619 6.38 19.13 25.40
N SER A 620 5.88 20.24 24.86
CA SER A 620 5.52 20.36 23.44
C SER A 620 6.80 20.34 22.61
N ILE A 621 7.11 19.18 22.03
CA ILE A 621 8.26 18.99 21.15
C ILE A 621 7.89 19.55 19.77
N GLN A 622 7.95 20.88 19.65
CA GLN A 622 7.91 21.52 18.34
C GLN A 622 9.10 21.05 17.51
N TRP A 623 8.84 20.72 16.24
CA TRP A 623 9.88 20.48 15.26
C TRP A 623 10.79 21.72 15.12
N PRO A 624 12.12 21.55 14.92
CA PRO A 624 13.00 22.66 14.59
C PRO A 624 12.46 23.44 13.38
N PRO A 625 12.27 24.78 13.46
CA PRO A 625 11.70 25.56 12.36
C PRO A 625 12.47 25.49 11.05
N GLU A 626 13.75 25.09 11.09
CA GLU A 626 14.62 24.90 9.93
C GLU A 626 14.47 23.54 9.24
N LEU A 627 13.57 22.67 9.73
CA LEU A 627 13.22 21.36 9.14
C LEU A 627 11.78 21.27 8.66
N LEU A 628 10.96 22.27 9.00
CA LEU A 628 9.65 22.48 8.39
C LEU A 628 9.85 23.44 7.20
N ASP A 629 9.89 22.89 6.00
CA ASP A 629 9.85 23.71 4.77
C ASP A 629 8.63 24.63 4.83
N LYS A 630 8.80 25.91 4.47
CA LYS A 630 7.68 26.83 4.26
C LYS A 630 7.03 26.55 2.90
N ASP A 631 6.37 25.41 2.83
CA ASP A 631 5.52 25.02 1.72
C ASP A 631 4.36 26.03 1.52
N PRO A 632 3.86 26.19 0.27
CA PRO A 632 2.64 26.95 0.03
C PRO A 632 1.44 26.20 0.63
N ASP A 633 0.61 26.95 1.36
CA ASP A 633 -0.62 26.56 2.07
C ASP A 633 -0.95 25.05 2.09
N GLU A 634 -0.69 24.41 3.25
CA GLU A 634 -0.96 23.00 3.50
C GLU A 634 -2.43 22.63 3.19
N THR A 635 -3.36 23.58 3.32
CA THR A 635 -4.76 23.45 2.93
C THR A 635 -4.92 23.25 1.41
N GLU A 636 -4.27 24.10 0.61
CA GLU A 636 -4.37 24.07 -0.85
C GLU A 636 -3.65 22.84 -1.42
N ARG A 637 -2.50 22.48 -0.85
CA ARG A 637 -1.76 21.27 -1.25
C ARG A 637 -2.48 19.98 -0.84
N SER A 638 -3.09 19.91 0.35
CA SER A 638 -3.93 18.76 0.75
C SER A 638 -5.14 18.63 -0.15
N ASN A 639 -5.86 19.73 -0.44
CA ASN A 639 -7.02 19.70 -1.34
C ASN A 639 -6.65 19.20 -2.76
N LEU A 640 -5.49 19.61 -3.28
CA LEU A 640 -4.98 19.13 -4.58
C LEU A 640 -4.57 17.65 -4.54
N LEU A 641 -3.81 17.21 -3.53
CA LEU A 641 -3.39 15.81 -3.40
C LEU A 641 -4.58 14.88 -3.16
N GLU A 642 -5.53 15.28 -2.31
CA GLU A 642 -6.72 14.51 -1.97
C GLU A 642 -7.65 14.39 -3.20
N GLY A 643 -7.80 15.49 -3.97
CA GLY A 643 -8.48 15.47 -5.27
C GLY A 643 -7.85 14.53 -6.31
N LEU A 644 -6.51 14.57 -6.48
CA LEU A 644 -5.77 13.69 -7.39
C LEU A 644 -5.83 12.22 -6.95
N THR A 645 -5.63 11.96 -5.66
CA THR A 645 -5.73 10.64 -5.01
C THR A 645 -7.12 10.02 -5.18
N ILE A 646 -8.16 10.86 -5.21
CA ILE A 646 -9.53 10.42 -5.42
C ILE A 646 -9.78 10.10 -6.91
N ALA A 647 -9.34 10.95 -7.84
CA ALA A 647 -9.48 10.71 -9.27
C ALA A 647 -8.77 9.42 -9.71
N MET A 648 -7.45 9.30 -9.47
CA MET A 648 -6.63 8.22 -10.01
C MET A 648 -7.07 6.82 -9.58
N ASP A 649 -7.42 6.65 -8.29
CA ASP A 649 -7.87 5.38 -7.71
C ASP A 649 -9.34 5.05 -8.02
N MET A 650 -10.23 6.06 -8.16
CA MET A 650 -11.66 5.80 -8.42
C MET A 650 -12.02 5.71 -9.91
N ASP A 651 -11.16 6.22 -10.79
CA ASP A 651 -11.25 5.92 -12.22
C ASP A 651 -11.01 4.44 -12.52
N ILE A 652 -10.19 3.73 -11.73
CA ILE A 652 -9.97 2.26 -11.86
C ILE A 652 -11.30 1.48 -11.77
N PHE A 653 -12.29 2.00 -11.04
CA PHE A 653 -13.63 1.38 -10.93
C PHE A 653 -14.58 1.75 -12.08
N GLN A 654 -14.10 2.48 -13.10
CA GLN A 654 -14.92 3.03 -14.19
C GLN A 654 -14.25 2.91 -15.59
N THR A 655 -12.95 3.17 -15.76
CA THR A 655 -12.25 3.09 -17.06
C THR A 655 -12.33 1.69 -17.66
N ASP A 656 -12.03 0.68 -16.86
CA ASP A 656 -11.96 -0.73 -17.26
C ASP A 656 -13.35 -1.34 -17.56
N LEU A 657 -14.41 -0.55 -17.44
CA LEU A 657 -15.80 -0.89 -17.81
C LEU A 657 -16.35 -0.04 -18.97
N LEU A 658 -15.67 1.04 -19.38
CA LEU A 658 -16.15 1.96 -20.42
C LEU A 658 -15.56 1.65 -21.81
N GLU A 659 -14.43 0.96 -21.92
CA GLU A 659 -13.90 0.52 -23.23
C GLU A 659 -14.77 -0.54 -23.93
N MET A 660 -15.62 -1.26 -23.19
CA MET A 660 -16.58 -2.21 -23.76
C MET A 660 -17.87 -1.52 -24.26
N ASP A 661 -18.42 -0.59 -23.49
CA ASP A 661 -19.72 0.09 -23.77
C ASP A 661 -19.65 1.00 -25.03
N MET A 662 -18.43 1.35 -25.46
CA MET A 662 -18.19 2.11 -26.70
C MET A 662 -18.03 1.24 -27.96
N LYS A 663 -17.97 -0.10 -27.86
CA LYS A 663 -17.92 -1.02 -29.02
C LYS A 663 -19.25 -1.71 -29.33
N GLU A 664 -20.20 -1.79 -28.39
CA GLU A 664 -21.53 -2.37 -28.63
C GLU A 664 -22.49 -1.51 -29.49
N LYS A 665 -21.98 -0.43 -30.12
CA LYS A 665 -22.74 0.44 -31.04
C LYS A 665 -22.29 0.37 -32.51
N SER A 666 -21.70 -0.74 -32.92
CA SER A 666 -21.60 -1.10 -34.34
C SER A 666 -21.76 -2.61 -34.57
N ASN A 667 -22.83 -2.97 -35.29
CA ASN A 667 -23.13 -4.28 -35.88
C ASN A 667 -23.41 -5.45 -34.90
N ILE A 668 -24.70 -5.68 -34.65
CA ILE A 668 -25.23 -6.96 -34.19
C ILE A 668 -25.42 -7.89 -35.40
N THR A 669 -24.67 -8.99 -35.46
CA THR A 669 -25.08 -10.25 -36.12
C THR A 669 -24.24 -11.39 -35.54
N GLU A 670 -24.85 -12.19 -34.64
CA GLU A 670 -24.62 -13.64 -34.35
C GLU A 670 -23.15 -14.15 -34.19
N TRP A 671 -22.85 -15.12 -33.32
CA TRP A 671 -23.25 -16.53 -33.42
C TRP A 671 -23.13 -17.23 -32.06
N SER A 672 -23.96 -18.25 -31.84
CA SER A 672 -23.86 -19.16 -30.69
C SER A 672 -23.17 -20.49 -31.04
N GLN A 673 -22.35 -20.97 -30.11
CA GLN A 673 -21.75 -22.32 -30.04
C GLN A 673 -22.79 -23.47 -29.91
N PRO A 674 -22.41 -24.78 -29.97
CA PRO A 674 -21.22 -25.41 -30.61
C PRO A 674 -21.48 -26.77 -31.33
N THR A 675 -20.40 -27.35 -31.89
CA THR A 675 -20.03 -28.80 -31.98
C THR A 675 -20.54 -29.76 -33.08
N GLU A 676 -19.59 -30.63 -33.48
CA GLU A 676 -19.63 -32.00 -34.04
C GLU A 676 -19.89 -32.33 -35.54
N PHE A 677 -18.84 -32.92 -36.12
CA PHE A 677 -18.73 -33.95 -37.19
C PHE A 677 -19.96 -34.38 -38.02
N LEU A 678 -19.80 -34.35 -39.36
CA LEU A 678 -19.47 -35.59 -40.12
C LEU A 678 -18.99 -35.33 -41.58
N LYS A 679 -18.56 -36.40 -42.26
CA LYS A 679 -17.93 -36.42 -43.59
C LYS A 679 -18.95 -36.33 -44.74
N SER A 680 -18.58 -35.70 -45.87
CA SER A 680 -18.26 -36.39 -47.15
C SER A 680 -18.65 -35.67 -48.47
N GLN A 681 -17.86 -35.97 -49.52
CA GLN A 681 -18.16 -35.96 -50.97
C GLN A 681 -18.56 -34.68 -51.73
N CYS A 682 -17.73 -34.34 -52.73
CA CYS A 682 -18.13 -33.62 -53.96
C CYS A 682 -18.88 -34.58 -54.91
N PRO A 683 -19.69 -34.08 -55.88
CA PRO A 683 -19.20 -33.48 -57.14
C PRO A 683 -19.88 -32.11 -57.43
N GLY A 684 -19.64 -31.38 -58.54
CA GLY A 684 -18.75 -31.53 -59.70
C GLY A 684 -19.37 -30.86 -60.96
N SER A 685 -18.54 -30.37 -61.88
CA SER A 685 -18.93 -29.62 -63.12
C SER A 685 -19.61 -28.24 -62.88
N GLU A 686 -19.56 -27.24 -63.79
CA GLU A 686 -18.86 -27.14 -65.08
C GLU A 686 -18.42 -25.70 -65.44
N ALA A 687 -17.71 -25.57 -66.57
CA ALA A 687 -16.97 -24.40 -67.06
C ALA A 687 -17.82 -23.21 -67.57
N GLY A 688 -17.15 -22.05 -67.72
CA GLY A 688 -17.68 -20.86 -68.41
C GLY A 688 -16.67 -19.69 -68.46
N ASP A 689 -16.00 -19.50 -69.61
CA ASP A 689 -15.01 -18.43 -69.84
C ASP A 689 -15.61 -17.02 -70.02
N VAL A 690 -14.81 -15.96 -69.82
CA VAL A 690 -14.43 -14.94 -70.85
C VAL A 690 -13.62 -13.77 -70.24
N GLN A 691 -12.74 -13.14 -71.04
CA GLN A 691 -11.85 -12.00 -70.73
C GLN A 691 -12.57 -10.64 -71.00
N THR A 692 -12.10 -9.41 -70.71
CA THR A 692 -10.78 -8.74 -70.54
C THR A 692 -10.94 -7.55 -69.54
N GLN A 693 -10.07 -6.53 -69.43
CA GLN A 693 -8.62 -6.39 -69.10
C GLN A 693 -8.30 -4.85 -69.11
N LEU A 694 -7.07 -4.41 -68.74
CA LEU A 694 -6.51 -3.04 -68.89
C LEU A 694 -7.06 -1.99 -67.87
N MET A 695 -6.22 -1.40 -66.98
CA MET A 695 -5.37 -0.18 -67.13
C MET A 695 -6.15 1.16 -67.01
N VAL A 696 -5.63 2.28 -66.46
CA VAL A 696 -4.38 2.62 -65.71
C VAL A 696 -4.60 3.95 -64.92
N ASP A 697 -3.69 4.28 -63.99
CA ASP A 697 -3.38 5.55 -63.28
C ASP A 697 -4.27 6.82 -63.42
N GLY A 698 -4.29 7.67 -62.39
CA GLY A 698 -4.72 9.08 -62.56
C GLY A 698 -4.99 9.90 -61.31
N ILE A 699 -3.95 10.41 -60.65
CA ILE A 699 -4.05 11.46 -59.61
C ILE A 699 -4.69 12.73 -60.18
N TYR A 700 -5.69 13.33 -59.51
CA TYR A 700 -5.64 14.75 -59.09
C TYR A 700 -6.77 15.15 -58.14
N SER A 701 -6.51 16.15 -57.30
CA SER A 701 -7.44 16.78 -56.36
C SER A 701 -8.14 18.02 -56.96
N ASN A 702 -9.39 18.30 -56.55
CA ASN A 702 -9.72 19.51 -55.77
C ASN A 702 -11.23 19.76 -55.55
N ILE A 703 -11.54 20.22 -54.33
CA ILE A 703 -12.45 21.32 -53.95
C ILE A 703 -13.65 21.63 -54.87
N ALA A 704 -14.86 21.53 -54.31
CA ALA A 704 -16.05 22.24 -54.79
C ALA A 704 -16.76 22.98 -53.63
N VAL A 705 -16.87 24.31 -53.72
CA VAL A 705 -17.50 25.20 -52.72
C VAL A 705 -18.88 25.67 -53.20
N LYS A 706 -19.86 25.70 -52.28
CA LYS A 706 -21.10 26.52 -52.28
C LYS A 706 -21.60 26.59 -50.83
N THR A 707 -21.87 27.70 -50.12
CA THR A 707 -22.60 28.98 -50.38
C THR A 707 -24.10 28.77 -50.65
N LEU A 708 -25.07 29.54 -50.07
CA LEU A 708 -25.04 30.64 -49.07
C LEU A 708 -26.47 30.88 -48.48
N HIS A 709 -26.64 31.89 -47.57
CA HIS A 709 -27.83 32.39 -46.83
C HIS A 709 -28.07 31.71 -45.45
N GLY A 710 -28.51 32.37 -44.37
CA GLY A 710 -28.98 33.77 -44.10
C GLY A 710 -30.21 33.70 -43.14
N GLU A 711 -30.49 34.53 -42.13
CA GLU A 711 -30.05 35.85 -41.58
C GLU A 711 -29.87 35.71 -40.02
N ILE A 712 -29.08 36.43 -39.21
CA ILE A 712 -28.77 37.87 -38.97
C ILE A 712 -29.84 38.69 -38.20
N ARG A 713 -29.66 38.86 -36.87
CA ARG A 713 -29.87 40.10 -36.06
C ARG A 713 -29.54 39.89 -34.56
N LYS A 714 -29.16 40.88 -33.73
CA LYS A 714 -28.01 41.83 -33.80
C LYS A 714 -27.78 42.54 -32.43
N GLY A 715 -26.52 42.67 -31.97
CA GLY A 715 -26.10 43.49 -30.80
C GLY A 715 -24.94 42.83 -30.03
N LYS A 716 -23.69 43.31 -30.10
CA LYS A 716 -23.05 44.50 -29.47
C LYS A 716 -22.76 44.30 -27.95
N ALA A 717 -21.55 44.51 -27.42
CA ALA A 717 -20.27 44.99 -27.98
C ALA A 717 -19.04 44.40 -27.21
N VAL A 718 -17.92 44.06 -27.88
CA VAL A 718 -16.59 44.75 -27.90
C VAL A 718 -15.91 44.85 -26.50
N ILE A 719 -14.73 44.25 -26.27
CA ILE A 719 -13.32 44.75 -26.40
C ILE A 719 -12.40 43.47 -26.29
N MET A 720 -11.61 42.96 -27.26
CA MET A 720 -10.27 43.33 -27.83
C MET A 720 -9.18 43.65 -26.78
N GLU A 721 -7.93 43.16 -26.74
CA GLU A 721 -7.04 42.25 -27.51
C GLU A 721 -6.02 41.65 -26.46
N THR A 722 -4.99 40.83 -26.69
CA THR A 722 -4.12 40.39 -27.83
C THR A 722 -4.15 38.84 -27.97
N LEU A 723 -3.29 38.00 -28.60
CA LEU A 723 -1.86 37.94 -29.06
C LEU A 723 -0.79 37.94 -27.94
N GLU A 724 0.35 37.23 -27.97
CA GLU A 724 0.94 36.10 -28.75
C GLU A 724 2.10 35.51 -27.89
N GLY A 725 2.75 34.35 -28.12
CA GLY A 725 2.71 33.33 -29.19
C GLY A 725 3.70 32.17 -28.87
N GLU A 726 3.92 31.23 -29.82
CA GLU A 726 4.99 30.16 -29.92
C GLU A 726 5.17 29.21 -28.70
N ILE A 727 5.11 27.87 -28.76
CA ILE A 727 5.32 26.81 -29.77
C ILE A 727 6.79 26.58 -30.19
N LEU A 728 7.42 25.62 -29.51
CA LEU A 728 8.27 24.58 -30.12
C LEU A 728 8.15 23.28 -29.30
#